data_AF-A0A8J5X3A6-F1
#
_entry.id   AF-A0A8J5X3A6-F1
#
_cell.length_a   1.000
_cell.length_b   1.000
_cell.length_c   1.000
_cell.angle_alpha   90.00
_cell.angle_beta   90.00
_cell.angle_gamma   90.00
#
_symmetry.space_group_name_H-M   'P 1'
#
loop_
_entity.id
_entity.type
_entity.pdbx_description
1 polymer ?
#
loop_
_entity_poly.entity_id
_entity_poly.type
_entity_poly.pdbx_seq_one_letter_code
_entity_poly.pdbx_strand_id
1 'polypeptide(L)'
;MGRYASPIDDDDDFDRSRRVQAAGTMRAPLAFLGGMVAATLLLIAYQQAMYKPPPPCPTAEAICPNIKGVLGEVLKGCPTPECPQAKCPTPRCPEPRCPEPFCPKVELPESVTKGCPSPDVAKLVAEHRSKMLQHVGANIIECAPGKDCRADRAQRFKRLGQQGVTLWFTGLSGAGKTTITEALERELIFKHGKTVYRIDGDNLRTGLTRDLGFSPSDRGESVRRASETAALFADAGVITMVTLISPYREARNAARSLHRDKGLPFLETYLDVPLDVLRRRDPKGLYKKVDAGEIKGFTGVDAPYEEPLDPEVTLRTHELSVQECVDHVIRQLEARGLLSGEAVDNPALAPPDGGVVVDLIARGEALLALRDEARTLPGVPLRDVDVNWLQVIGEGWASPLRGFMREGALMQALHFNSLMVDPHNFTGMAGYLERQTDWLHTAVQPPTRVSMPIPITLPISEFTRRQIAGAAAVTLYSSAGKPLAVLRRPEVYAHRKEEIIARCFGAIDPAHPYIGLIASAGDWLLGGEVQLLGKIAYGDGLDQFRLTVNELRAEFARRKADTVFAFQTRNPTHAGHAFLMRDAQRQLKKRGYKNPVLWLSPLGGWTKDSDVPLDVRVQQHDAVINEGMLDAESTVMAIWPAPMIYAGPTEVQFHAKSRRIGGASFFVVGRDPAGMPRSTAGPLKGEDLYNGDHGRYVLSYSPGVGSMEFISFQQVYYDKRDHTMKPKEKARADDFISISGTKMRTLAALGAVPCPAEIPKDLLAAKCIPPGFMVEGGWAKMVDYYQNKETKEWVPYSTMHEPPALAPYAKASGKFNALSFAVSFDRSTPGLAPEAASTPVVSPWHHVALGAPGGHGYQMVVEIPKGTTSKLEVQKGVAGNPIKHDSKKGKVREYTYGLTFFNYGLLPQTWEDPAHRSGNHTGDNDPLDIIELGGAKRRVGEVVPVKVLGNLKLIDQGELDHKILALALDDPKAGAVNSVADLEREMPGVLPALVDWLKMYKTTDGKEVNVLASDVPDSADEAKAVITQCNDAWKKLAVTKAVPYTGFWLP
;
A
#
# COMPACT_ATOMS: atom_id res chain seq x y z
N MET A 1 -19.18 16.78 27.65
CA MET A 1 -19.58 16.02 28.85
C MET A 1 -21.10 16.07 28.96
N GLY A 2 -21.75 14.93 28.74
CA GLY A 2 -23.19 14.72 28.86
C GLY A 2 -23.42 13.22 28.95
N ARG A 3 -24.10 12.78 30.01
CA ARG A 3 -24.24 11.39 30.44
C ARG A 3 -25.04 10.57 29.41
N TYR A 4 -24.48 9.44 28.98
CA TYR A 4 -25.26 8.27 28.56
C TYR A 4 -24.73 7.08 29.36
N ALA A 5 -25.58 6.56 30.24
CA ALA A 5 -25.34 5.37 31.03
C ALA A 5 -25.56 4.14 30.14
N SER A 6 -24.58 3.22 30.15
CA SER A 6 -24.72 1.88 29.60
C SER A 6 -25.27 0.95 30.70
N PRO A 7 -26.31 0.15 30.45
CA PRO A 7 -26.76 -0.88 31.39
C PRO A 7 -26.10 -2.21 31.01
N ILE A 8 -25.01 -2.57 31.69
CA ILE A 8 -24.54 -3.96 31.81
C ILE A 8 -23.96 -4.10 33.21
N ASP A 9 -24.85 -4.18 34.19
CA ASP A 9 -24.59 -4.91 35.43
C ASP A 9 -25.32 -6.24 35.26
N ASP A 10 -24.55 -7.31 35.07
CA ASP A 10 -24.91 -8.65 35.54
C ASP A 10 -23.60 -9.35 35.87
N ASP A 11 -23.51 -9.72 37.15
CA ASP A 11 -22.41 -10.38 37.85
C ASP A 11 -22.15 -11.82 37.35
N ASP A 12 -21.07 -12.39 37.86
CA ASP A 12 -20.62 -13.78 37.77
C ASP A 12 -19.84 -14.21 36.51
N ASP A 13 -18.53 -13.94 36.49
CA ASP A 13 -17.50 -15.00 36.51
C ASP A 13 -16.08 -14.41 36.41
N PHE A 14 -15.51 -13.93 37.52
CA PHE A 14 -14.06 -13.68 37.62
C PHE A 14 -13.56 -13.89 39.06
N ASP A 15 -13.72 -15.11 39.58
CA ASP A 15 -12.89 -15.54 40.71
C ASP A 15 -12.54 -17.03 40.59
N ARG A 16 -11.42 -17.31 39.92
CA ARG A 16 -10.56 -18.50 40.08
C ARG A 16 -9.39 -18.47 39.10
N SER A 17 -8.27 -17.89 39.53
CA SER A 17 -6.94 -18.52 39.45
C SER A 17 -5.83 -17.48 39.65
N ARG A 18 -5.19 -17.52 40.82
CA ARG A 18 -3.73 -17.71 40.99
C ARG A 18 -3.32 -17.29 42.40
N ARG A 19 -3.31 -18.26 43.30
CA ARG A 19 -2.34 -18.34 44.40
C ARG A 19 -1.26 -19.34 43.98
N VAL A 20 -0.04 -18.87 43.71
CA VAL A 20 1.21 -19.61 44.00
C VAL A 20 2.28 -18.57 44.37
N GLN A 21 3.03 -18.93 45.40
CA GLN A 21 3.99 -18.18 46.19
C GLN A 21 5.20 -17.64 45.42
N ALA A 22 5.73 -16.50 45.90
CA ALA A 22 7.17 -16.29 45.99
C ALA A 22 7.47 -15.35 47.17
N ALA A 23 8.04 -15.92 48.24
CA ALA A 23 8.71 -15.17 49.29
C ALA A 23 10.10 -14.76 48.78
N GLY A 24 10.50 -13.51 49.05
CA GLY A 24 11.82 -13.00 48.66
C GLY A 24 11.92 -11.49 48.94
N THR A 25 12.18 -11.13 50.19
CA THR A 25 12.59 -9.78 50.57
C THR A 25 13.90 -9.40 49.87
N MET A 26 13.86 -8.41 48.97
CA MET A 26 15.02 -7.59 48.62
C MET A 26 14.62 -6.11 48.57
N ARG A 27 15.36 -5.31 49.33
CA ARG A 27 15.26 -3.86 49.44
C ARG A 27 15.47 -3.20 48.07
N ALA A 28 14.52 -2.39 47.61
CA ALA A 28 14.72 -1.49 46.48
C ALA A 28 15.27 -0.13 46.96
N PRO A 29 16.26 0.47 46.26
CA PRO A 29 16.84 1.75 46.63
C PRO A 29 15.92 2.93 46.21
N LEU A 30 16.07 4.06 46.90
CA LEU A 30 15.32 5.32 46.76
C LEU A 30 15.28 5.97 45.35
N ALA A 31 15.77 5.32 44.29
CA ALA A 31 15.82 5.87 42.93
C ALA A 31 14.46 5.84 42.18
N PHE A 32 13.46 5.10 42.68
CA PHE A 32 12.18 4.92 41.98
C PHE A 32 11.17 6.06 42.20
N LEU A 33 11.29 6.87 43.27
CA LEU A 33 10.45 8.06 43.47
C LEU A 33 10.91 9.27 42.64
N GLY A 34 12.18 9.34 42.24
CA GLY A 34 12.71 10.44 41.42
C GLY A 34 12.19 10.43 39.97
N GLY A 35 11.92 9.24 39.41
CA GLY A 35 11.47 9.09 38.02
C GLY A 35 10.02 9.52 37.78
N MET A 36 9.10 9.28 38.72
CA MET A 36 7.70 9.71 38.58
C MET A 36 7.52 11.23 38.73
N VAL A 37 8.34 11.88 39.56
CA VAL A 37 8.31 13.34 39.72
C VAL A 37 8.93 14.01 38.49
N ALA A 38 10.00 13.46 37.91
CA ALA A 38 10.58 13.94 36.66
C ALA A 38 9.62 13.79 35.47
N ALA A 39 8.90 12.67 35.35
CA ALA A 39 7.91 12.45 34.29
C ALA A 39 6.70 13.40 34.40
N THR A 40 6.25 13.69 35.63
CA THR A 40 5.13 14.62 35.87
C THR A 40 5.56 16.07 35.63
N LEU A 41 6.79 16.45 36.01
CA LEU A 41 7.35 17.78 35.72
C LEU A 41 7.65 17.97 34.22
N LEU A 42 8.05 16.92 33.49
CA LEU A 42 8.18 16.97 32.03
C LEU A 42 6.82 17.06 31.33
N LEU A 43 5.77 16.41 31.84
CA LEU A 43 4.40 16.55 31.32
C LEU A 43 3.81 17.94 31.59
N ILE A 44 4.13 18.55 32.74
CA ILE A 44 3.74 19.93 33.06
C ILE A 44 4.56 20.93 32.22
N ALA A 45 5.86 20.71 32.04
CA ALA A 45 6.70 21.53 31.15
C ALA A 45 6.30 21.39 29.67
N TYR A 46 5.86 20.21 29.25
CA TYR A 46 5.34 19.95 27.90
C TYR A 46 3.96 20.59 27.70
N GLN A 47 3.07 20.56 28.71
CA GLN A 47 1.80 21.31 28.68
C GLN A 47 2.01 22.84 28.69
N GLN A 48 3.02 23.35 29.40
CA GLN A 48 3.33 24.78 29.43
C GLN A 48 4.07 25.26 28.17
N ALA A 49 4.85 24.39 27.50
CA ALA A 49 5.49 24.69 26.21
C ALA A 49 4.51 24.63 25.01
N MET A 50 3.36 23.96 25.18
CA MET A 50 2.30 23.80 24.16
C MET A 50 1.34 25.01 24.05
N TYR A 51 1.44 25.99 24.94
CA TYR A 51 0.76 27.28 24.79
C TYR A 51 1.78 28.36 24.39
N LYS A 52 2.16 28.39 23.11
CA LYS A 52 2.65 29.64 22.51
C LYS A 52 1.43 30.55 22.31
N PRO A 53 1.38 31.75 22.93
CA PRO A 53 0.41 32.74 22.49
C PRO A 53 0.67 33.05 21.00
N PRO A 54 -0.34 33.47 20.24
CA PRO A 54 -0.16 33.88 18.85
C PRO A 54 1.01 34.87 18.74
N PRO A 55 1.72 34.94 17.59
CA PRO A 55 2.78 35.93 17.44
C PRO A 55 2.21 37.30 17.82
N PRO A 56 2.86 38.06 18.71
CA PRO A 56 2.30 39.33 19.12
C PRO A 56 2.14 40.16 17.85
N CYS A 57 0.97 40.78 17.65
CA CYS A 57 0.93 41.99 16.83
C CYS A 57 2.09 42.88 17.31
N PRO A 58 2.85 43.55 16.41
CA PRO A 58 4.00 44.35 16.81
C PRO A 58 3.60 45.18 18.02
N THR A 59 4.19 44.86 19.18
CA THR A 59 3.82 45.54 20.42
C THR A 59 4.20 47.01 20.22
N ALA A 60 3.42 47.92 20.80
CA ALA A 60 3.67 49.36 20.76
C ALA A 60 5.10 49.75 21.23
N GLU A 61 5.84 48.81 21.82
CA GLU A 61 7.27 48.92 22.15
C GLU A 61 8.16 49.17 20.91
N ALA A 62 7.75 48.82 19.69
CA ALA A 62 8.55 49.09 18.49
C ALA A 62 8.44 50.55 17.98
N ILE A 63 7.52 51.37 18.52
CA ILE A 63 7.22 52.70 17.95
C ILE A 63 7.48 53.84 18.96
N CYS A 64 7.30 53.65 20.28
CA CYS A 64 7.53 54.71 21.27
C CYS A 64 8.26 54.18 22.55
N PRO A 65 9.53 54.58 22.86
CA PRO A 65 10.42 53.88 23.81
C PRO A 65 10.09 53.90 25.31
N ASN A 66 9.00 54.52 25.78
CA ASN A 66 8.79 54.73 27.23
C ASN A 66 7.37 54.44 27.74
N ILE A 67 6.61 53.58 27.05
CA ILE A 67 5.21 53.30 27.43
C ILE A 67 5.08 52.47 28.71
N LYS A 68 6.11 51.65 29.02
CA LYS A 68 6.15 50.75 30.18
C LYS A 68 6.26 51.48 31.52
N GLY A 69 7.03 52.57 31.56
CA GLY A 69 7.17 53.41 32.76
C GLY A 69 5.86 54.12 33.12
N VAL A 70 5.13 54.60 32.12
CA VAL A 70 3.86 55.34 32.30
C VAL A 70 2.72 54.41 32.73
N LEU A 71 2.58 53.24 32.11
CA LEU A 71 1.59 52.23 32.52
C LEU A 71 1.82 51.71 33.94
N GLY A 72 3.09 51.62 34.37
CA GLY A 72 3.46 51.21 35.72
C GLY A 72 3.02 52.18 36.82
N GLU A 73 2.99 53.48 36.55
CA GLU A 73 2.48 54.47 37.52
C GLU A 73 0.95 54.50 37.57
N VAL A 74 0.27 54.33 36.42
CA VAL A 74 -1.20 54.31 36.34
C VAL A 74 -1.78 53.11 37.10
N LEU A 75 -1.14 51.94 37.02
CA LEU A 75 -1.63 50.71 37.66
C LEU A 75 -1.47 50.70 39.19
N LYS A 76 -0.60 51.54 39.78
CA LYS A 76 -0.47 51.68 41.23
C LYS A 76 -1.70 52.31 41.90
N GLY A 77 -2.56 52.99 41.13
CA GLY A 77 -3.74 53.70 41.64
C GLY A 77 -5.06 52.91 41.61
N CYS A 78 -5.10 51.69 41.05
CA CYS A 78 -6.36 50.95 40.92
C CYS A 78 -6.62 49.99 42.10
N PRO A 79 -7.71 50.15 42.86
CA PRO A 79 -7.98 49.34 44.03
C PRO A 79 -8.42 47.91 43.66
N THR A 80 -7.91 46.91 44.39
CA THR A 80 -8.29 45.50 44.25
C THR A 80 -9.56 45.18 45.07
N PRO A 81 -10.63 44.60 44.49
CA PRO A 81 -11.83 44.27 45.25
C PRO A 81 -11.68 42.94 46.02
N GLU A 82 -12.08 42.92 47.30
CA GLU A 82 -12.23 41.69 48.09
C GLU A 82 -13.59 41.03 47.84
N CYS A 83 -13.61 39.73 47.57
CA CYS A 83 -14.85 38.98 47.32
C CYS A 83 -15.30 38.19 48.56
N PRO A 84 -16.57 38.26 49.00
CA PRO A 84 -17.00 37.64 50.25
C PRO A 84 -17.12 36.10 50.15
N GLN A 85 -16.58 35.38 51.13
CA GLN A 85 -16.73 33.92 51.26
C GLN A 85 -18.00 33.56 52.04
N ALA A 86 -18.83 32.65 51.52
CA ALA A 86 -19.96 32.08 52.25
C ALA A 86 -19.71 30.60 52.61
N LYS A 87 -19.93 30.24 53.89
CA LYS A 87 -20.06 28.85 54.37
C LYS A 87 -21.54 28.43 54.32
N CYS A 88 -21.90 27.30 53.70
CA CYS A 88 -23.27 26.76 53.78
C CYS A 88 -23.32 25.22 53.66
N PRO A 89 -24.23 24.49 54.36
CA PRO A 89 -24.10 23.06 54.62
C PRO A 89 -25.07 22.12 53.86
N THR A 90 -25.67 22.50 52.72
CA THR A 90 -26.59 21.60 51.97
C THR A 90 -26.44 21.66 50.43
N PRO A 91 -26.90 20.64 49.67
CA PRO A 91 -26.45 20.38 48.29
C PRO A 91 -27.06 21.26 47.18
N ARG A 92 -27.81 22.33 47.49
CA ARG A 92 -28.37 23.23 46.46
C ARG A 92 -28.33 24.68 46.91
N CYS A 93 -27.30 25.41 46.48
CA CYS A 93 -27.26 26.88 46.47
C CYS A 93 -26.66 27.37 45.13
N PRO A 94 -27.09 28.53 44.58
CA PRO A 94 -26.45 29.18 43.44
C PRO A 94 -25.20 29.98 43.87
N GLU A 95 -24.13 29.95 43.09
CA GLU A 95 -22.90 30.72 43.36
C GLU A 95 -23.13 32.25 43.28
N PRO A 96 -22.64 33.06 44.24
CA PRO A 96 -22.63 34.51 44.10
C PRO A 96 -21.45 34.97 43.21
N ARG A 97 -21.71 35.90 42.27
CA ARG A 97 -20.68 36.51 41.41
C ARG A 97 -19.96 37.66 42.13
N CYS A 98 -18.63 37.70 42.05
CA CYS A 98 -17.83 38.87 42.45
C CYS A 98 -18.05 40.03 41.44
N PRO A 99 -18.18 41.30 41.88
CA PRO A 99 -18.24 42.43 40.96
C PRO A 99 -16.86 42.69 40.31
N GLU A 100 -16.87 43.05 39.02
CA GLU A 100 -15.65 43.35 38.24
C GLU A 100 -15.02 44.70 38.65
N PRO A 101 -13.68 44.81 38.74
CA PRO A 101 -13.03 46.08 39.05
C PRO A 101 -13.06 47.06 37.87
N PHE A 102 -13.40 48.32 38.13
CA PHE A 102 -13.37 49.41 37.14
C PHE A 102 -12.17 50.33 37.40
N CYS A 103 -11.30 50.51 36.41
CA CYS A 103 -10.10 51.36 36.46
C CYS A 103 -10.32 52.54 35.48
N PRO A 104 -10.28 53.82 35.90
CA PRO A 104 -10.69 54.96 35.07
C PRO A 104 -9.71 55.24 33.91
N LYS A 105 -10.23 55.80 32.80
CA LYS A 105 -9.45 56.17 31.60
C LYS A 105 -8.42 57.26 31.93
N VAL A 106 -7.16 57.05 31.54
CA VAL A 106 -6.08 58.04 31.60
C VAL A 106 -5.73 58.48 30.18
N GLU A 107 -5.72 59.80 29.92
CA GLU A 107 -5.25 60.40 28.66
C GLU A 107 -3.75 60.73 28.75
N LEU A 108 -3.00 60.41 27.69
CA LEU A 108 -1.54 60.58 27.66
C LEU A 108 -1.13 61.99 27.19
N PRO A 109 -0.10 62.63 27.79
CA PRO A 109 0.36 63.97 27.40
C PRO A 109 0.96 64.05 25.98
N GLU A 110 0.77 65.17 25.28
CA GLU A 110 1.26 65.43 23.90
C GLU A 110 2.78 65.29 23.71
N SER A 111 3.58 65.39 24.78
CA SER A 111 5.03 65.19 24.71
C SER A 111 5.44 63.76 24.35
N VAL A 112 4.53 62.79 24.46
CA VAL A 112 4.76 61.36 24.20
C VAL A 112 4.41 60.99 22.74
N THR A 113 3.57 61.76 22.05
CA THR A 113 3.09 61.42 20.70
C THR A 113 3.91 62.04 19.56
N LYS A 114 4.85 62.94 19.87
CA LYS A 114 5.68 63.64 18.87
C LYS A 114 6.81 62.74 18.38
N GLY A 115 6.60 62.07 17.24
CA GLY A 115 7.60 61.21 16.56
C GLY A 115 7.13 59.80 16.22
N CYS A 116 5.95 59.38 16.72
CA CYS A 116 5.31 58.13 16.33
C CYS A 116 4.52 58.39 15.01
N PRO A 117 4.91 57.83 13.84
CA PRO A 117 4.19 58.06 12.59
C PRO A 117 2.75 57.54 12.71
N SER A 118 1.75 58.36 12.39
CA SER A 118 0.36 57.90 12.40
C SER A 118 0.22 56.81 11.34
N PRO A 119 -0.10 55.55 11.70
CA PRO A 119 -0.39 54.55 10.70
C PRO A 119 -1.56 55.06 9.87
N ASP A 120 -1.42 55.00 8.54
CA ASP A 120 -2.52 55.30 7.62
C ASP A 120 -3.69 54.38 7.98
N VAL A 121 -4.64 54.93 8.72
CA VAL A 121 -5.77 54.19 9.26
C VAL A 121 -6.56 53.58 8.12
N ALA A 122 -6.59 54.21 6.94
CA ALA A 122 -7.23 53.63 5.77
C ALA A 122 -6.51 52.36 5.29
N LYS A 123 -5.17 52.34 5.30
CA LYS A 123 -4.38 51.15 4.98
C LYS A 123 -4.49 50.06 6.04
N LEU A 124 -4.45 50.42 7.32
CA LEU A 124 -4.59 49.48 8.43
C LEU A 124 -6.01 48.86 8.46
N VAL A 125 -7.04 49.67 8.22
CA VAL A 125 -8.43 49.22 8.08
C VAL A 125 -8.59 48.38 6.82
N ALA A 126 -7.94 48.71 5.70
CA ALA A 126 -7.97 47.87 4.49
C ALA A 126 -7.31 46.50 4.74
N GLU A 127 -6.15 46.45 5.42
CA GLU A 127 -5.47 45.20 5.77
C GLU A 127 -6.26 44.38 6.80
N HIS A 128 -6.87 45.03 7.81
CA HIS A 128 -7.77 44.36 8.76
C HIS A 128 -9.05 43.89 8.09
N ARG A 129 -9.60 44.66 7.15
CA ARG A 129 -10.78 44.27 6.38
C ARG A 129 -10.44 43.08 5.48
N SER A 130 -9.30 43.06 4.79
CA SER A 130 -8.82 41.88 4.05
C SER A 130 -8.60 40.66 4.96
N LYS A 131 -8.08 40.82 6.19
CA LYS A 131 -7.95 39.72 7.16
C LYS A 131 -9.28 39.25 7.75
N MET A 132 -10.22 40.17 8.01
CA MET A 132 -11.58 39.83 8.48
C MET A 132 -12.40 39.15 7.37
N LEU A 133 -12.19 39.55 6.12
CA LEU A 133 -12.78 38.95 4.94
C LEU A 133 -12.11 37.61 4.56
N GLN A 134 -10.96 37.24 5.13
CA GLN A 134 -10.37 35.90 4.91
C GLN A 134 -11.21 34.76 5.50
N HIS A 135 -12.11 35.01 6.45
CA HIS A 135 -13.24 34.12 6.73
C HIS A 135 -14.35 34.38 5.72
N VAL A 136 -14.04 34.08 4.48
CA VAL A 136 -14.99 34.08 3.39
C VAL A 136 -16.01 32.97 3.70
N GLY A 137 -17.25 33.33 4.03
CA GLY A 137 -18.35 32.36 3.98
C GLY A 137 -18.31 31.67 2.61
N ALA A 138 -18.38 30.34 2.57
CA ALA A 138 -18.00 29.47 1.46
C ALA A 138 -18.60 29.78 0.05
N ASN A 139 -19.43 30.82 -0.06
CA ASN A 139 -20.18 31.23 -1.24
C ASN A 139 -19.83 32.63 -1.79
N ILE A 140 -18.91 33.39 -1.19
CA ILE A 140 -18.57 34.76 -1.64
C ILE A 140 -17.18 34.77 -2.29
N ILE A 141 -17.07 35.01 -3.58
CA ILE A 141 -15.77 35.28 -4.21
C ILE A 141 -15.65 36.79 -4.39
N GLU A 142 -14.68 37.43 -3.75
CA GLU A 142 -14.33 38.82 -4.07
C GLU A 142 -13.53 38.86 -5.38
N CYS A 143 -13.94 39.74 -6.30
CA CYS A 143 -13.26 39.97 -7.57
C CYS A 143 -12.91 41.45 -7.77
N ALA A 144 -11.89 41.70 -8.59
CA ALA A 144 -11.50 43.03 -9.04
C ALA A 144 -12.62 43.73 -9.85
N PRO A 145 -12.64 45.08 -9.92
CA PRO A 145 -13.69 45.82 -10.62
C PRO A 145 -13.76 45.46 -12.11
N GLY A 146 -14.96 45.15 -12.61
CA GLY A 146 -15.24 44.99 -14.05
C GLY A 146 -15.25 43.55 -14.62
N LYS A 147 -15.21 42.50 -13.78
CA LYS A 147 -15.42 41.11 -14.23
C LYS A 147 -16.67 40.48 -13.60
N ASP A 148 -17.43 39.75 -14.42
CA ASP A 148 -18.61 39.00 -13.98
C ASP A 148 -18.15 37.66 -13.36
N CYS A 149 -18.04 37.62 -12.03
CA CYS A 149 -17.49 36.48 -11.29
C CYS A 149 -18.59 35.70 -10.57
N ARG A 150 -19.31 34.82 -11.27
CA ARG A 150 -20.04 33.74 -10.61
C ARG A 150 -19.11 32.53 -10.50
N ALA A 151 -18.93 31.99 -9.28
CA ALA A 151 -18.33 30.68 -9.11
C ALA A 151 -19.08 29.69 -9.99
N ASP A 152 -18.37 28.97 -10.86
CA ASP A 152 -18.99 27.90 -11.62
C ASP A 152 -19.55 26.84 -10.64
N ARG A 153 -20.56 26.09 -11.10
CA ARG A 153 -21.29 25.15 -10.25
C ARG A 153 -20.38 24.08 -9.64
N ALA A 154 -19.40 23.60 -10.40
CA ALA A 154 -18.49 22.55 -9.96
C ALA A 154 -17.56 23.05 -8.83
N GLN A 155 -17.03 24.27 -8.97
CA GLN A 155 -16.25 24.93 -7.93
C GLN A 155 -17.05 25.14 -6.65
N ARG A 156 -18.31 25.57 -6.78
CA ARG A 156 -19.23 25.75 -5.64
C ARG A 156 -19.45 24.44 -4.88
N PHE A 157 -19.81 23.38 -5.60
CA PHE A 157 -20.08 22.07 -4.99
C PHE A 157 -18.86 21.49 -4.30
N LYS A 158 -17.69 21.57 -4.96
CA LYS A 158 -16.41 21.15 -4.38
C LYS A 158 -16.06 21.92 -3.10
N ARG A 159 -16.30 23.23 -3.06
CA ARG A 159 -16.05 24.07 -1.88
C ARG A 159 -16.99 23.78 -0.71
N LEU A 160 -18.25 23.48 -1.00
CA LEU A 160 -19.23 23.08 0.00
C LEU A 160 -19.02 21.63 0.49
N GLY A 161 -18.22 20.83 -0.23
CA GLY A 161 -18.08 19.41 0.04
C GLY A 161 -19.41 18.67 -0.12
N GLN A 162 -20.28 19.12 -1.03
CA GLN A 162 -21.56 18.51 -1.37
C GLN A 162 -22.05 19.02 -2.74
N GLN A 163 -22.81 18.20 -3.46
CA GLN A 163 -23.57 18.65 -4.60
C GLN A 163 -24.98 19.04 -4.15
N GLY A 164 -25.53 20.10 -4.71
CA GLY A 164 -26.94 20.39 -4.47
C GLY A 164 -27.82 19.41 -5.24
N VAL A 165 -28.86 18.94 -4.57
CA VAL A 165 -29.77 17.89 -5.07
C VAL A 165 -31.16 18.16 -4.53
N THR A 166 -32.19 17.85 -5.33
CA THR A 166 -33.58 17.85 -4.85
C THR A 166 -34.04 16.44 -4.53
N LEU A 167 -34.36 16.20 -3.25
CA LEU A 167 -35.03 15.01 -2.75
C LEU A 167 -36.54 15.27 -2.72
N TRP A 168 -37.26 14.71 -3.68
CA TRP A 168 -38.69 14.94 -3.84
C TRP A 168 -39.51 13.83 -3.16
N PHE A 169 -39.92 14.06 -1.92
CA PHE A 169 -40.74 13.12 -1.16
C PHE A 169 -42.20 13.22 -1.59
N THR A 170 -42.75 12.13 -2.12
CA THR A 170 -44.16 12.01 -2.53
C THR A 170 -44.81 10.81 -1.87
N GLY A 171 -46.10 10.93 -1.55
CA GLY A 171 -46.87 9.88 -0.88
C GLY A 171 -48.18 10.43 -0.33
N LEU A 172 -49.09 9.54 0.04
CA LEU A 172 -50.37 9.92 0.65
C LEU A 172 -50.19 10.62 2.01
N SER A 173 -51.26 11.27 2.50
CA SER A 173 -51.25 11.89 3.82
C SER A 173 -51.07 10.82 4.91
N GLY A 174 -50.21 11.07 5.90
CA GLY A 174 -49.89 10.08 6.95
C GLY A 174 -48.84 9.03 6.58
N ALA A 175 -48.29 9.05 5.35
CA ALA A 175 -47.30 8.07 4.91
C ALA A 175 -45.92 8.18 5.61
N GLY A 176 -45.63 9.30 6.29
CA GLY A 176 -44.40 9.48 7.06
C GLY A 176 -43.39 10.49 6.50
N LYS A 177 -43.76 11.29 5.47
CA LYS A 177 -42.86 12.27 4.81
C LYS A 177 -42.19 13.21 5.81
N THR A 178 -42.97 13.85 6.67
CA THR A 178 -42.48 14.79 7.70
C THR A 178 -41.53 14.10 8.67
N THR A 179 -41.91 12.93 9.19
CA THR A 179 -41.11 12.15 10.14
C THR A 179 -39.75 11.73 9.57
N ILE A 180 -39.72 11.22 8.33
CA ILE A 180 -38.48 10.76 7.69
C ILE A 180 -37.58 11.95 7.34
N THR A 181 -38.14 13.02 6.81
CA THR A 181 -37.34 14.20 6.44
C THR A 181 -36.76 14.94 7.63
N GLU A 182 -37.43 14.99 8.77
CA GLU A 182 -36.87 15.56 10.01
C GLU A 182 -35.71 14.71 10.57
N ALA A 183 -35.84 13.39 10.49
CA ALA A 183 -34.76 12.49 10.88
C ALA A 183 -33.57 12.60 9.92
N LEU A 184 -33.83 12.63 8.61
CA LEU A 184 -32.81 12.78 7.57
C LEU A 184 -32.10 14.13 7.63
N GLU A 185 -32.82 15.22 7.86
CA GLU A 185 -32.26 16.56 8.05
C GLU A 185 -31.27 16.56 9.21
N ARG A 186 -31.67 16.00 10.35
CA ARG A 186 -30.83 15.88 11.54
C ARG A 186 -29.59 15.04 11.27
N GLU A 187 -29.75 13.89 10.61
CA GLU A 187 -28.65 13.02 10.21
C GLU A 187 -27.62 13.77 9.35
N LEU A 188 -28.07 14.39 8.25
CA LEU A 188 -27.22 15.11 7.30
C LEU A 188 -26.49 16.29 7.94
N ILE A 189 -27.16 17.07 8.80
CA ILE A 189 -26.55 18.23 9.47
C ILE A 189 -25.56 17.77 10.54
N PHE A 190 -26.01 16.97 11.51
CA PHE A 190 -25.23 16.71 12.71
C PHE A 190 -24.19 15.60 12.55
N LYS A 191 -24.43 14.60 11.69
CA LYS A 191 -23.46 13.51 11.45
C LYS A 191 -22.58 13.76 10.23
N HIS A 192 -23.15 14.30 9.14
CA HIS A 192 -22.43 14.47 7.87
C HIS A 192 -21.96 15.91 7.59
N GLY A 193 -22.34 16.88 8.42
CA GLY A 193 -21.92 18.29 8.28
C GLY A 193 -22.43 18.94 7.00
N LYS A 194 -23.62 18.55 6.50
CA LYS A 194 -24.16 19.01 5.22
C LYS A 194 -25.14 20.16 5.39
N THR A 195 -25.19 21.01 4.37
CA THR A 195 -26.15 22.10 4.21
C THR A 195 -27.42 21.55 3.57
N VAL A 196 -28.50 21.58 4.32
CA VAL A 196 -29.80 21.00 3.94
C VAL A 196 -30.89 22.03 4.17
N TYR A 197 -31.93 22.00 3.34
CA TYR A 197 -33.13 22.80 3.56
C TYR A 197 -34.39 22.03 3.20
N ARG A 198 -35.41 22.10 4.05
CA ARG A 198 -36.71 21.45 3.82
C ARG A 198 -37.74 22.45 3.29
N ILE A 199 -38.32 22.14 2.14
CA ILE A 199 -39.47 22.83 1.55
C ILE A 199 -40.70 21.96 1.82
N ASP A 200 -41.65 22.51 2.57
CA ASP A 200 -42.88 21.80 2.96
C ASP A 200 -44.12 22.63 2.64
N GLY A 201 -45.29 22.01 2.78
CA GLY A 201 -46.54 22.70 2.52
C GLY A 201 -46.80 23.85 3.49
N ASP A 202 -46.23 23.82 4.70
CA ASP A 202 -46.52 24.76 5.78
C ASP A 202 -45.68 26.05 5.61
N ASN A 203 -44.43 25.92 5.19
CA ASN A 203 -43.53 27.04 4.91
C ASN A 203 -43.83 27.71 3.55
N LEU A 204 -44.28 26.96 2.55
CA LEU A 204 -44.70 27.55 1.27
C LEU A 204 -46.03 28.29 1.41
N ARG A 205 -47.03 27.70 2.08
CA ARG A 205 -48.40 28.26 2.16
C ARG A 205 -48.50 29.58 2.90
N THR A 206 -47.59 29.83 3.84
CA THR A 206 -47.56 31.09 4.59
C THR A 206 -46.79 32.19 3.84
N GLY A 207 -46.05 31.85 2.79
CA GLY A 207 -45.21 32.77 2.02
C GLY A 207 -45.44 32.71 0.52
N LEU A 208 -44.67 31.86 -0.18
CA LEU A 208 -44.57 31.83 -1.65
C LEU A 208 -45.86 31.35 -2.36
N THR A 209 -46.72 30.59 -1.68
CA THR A 209 -47.96 30.04 -2.24
C THR A 209 -49.20 30.50 -1.49
N ARG A 210 -49.13 31.60 -0.73
CA ARG A 210 -50.27 32.13 0.05
C ARG A 210 -51.44 32.61 -0.80
N ASP A 211 -51.19 32.90 -2.07
CA ASP A 211 -52.16 33.32 -3.08
C ASP A 211 -52.91 32.14 -3.73
N LEU A 212 -52.49 30.89 -3.47
CA LEU A 212 -53.03 29.71 -4.14
C LEU A 212 -54.10 29.00 -3.30
N GLY A 213 -55.23 28.65 -3.94
CA GLY A 213 -56.32 27.89 -3.34
C GLY A 213 -56.14 26.37 -3.42
N PHE A 214 -57.25 25.63 -3.41
CA PHE A 214 -57.27 24.16 -3.45
C PHE A 214 -57.70 23.58 -4.80
N SER A 215 -57.90 24.42 -5.82
CA SER A 215 -58.26 23.99 -7.17
C SER A 215 -57.15 23.14 -7.80
N PRO A 216 -57.43 22.27 -8.79
CA PRO A 216 -56.39 21.51 -9.48
C PRO A 216 -55.30 22.38 -10.10
N SER A 217 -55.66 23.53 -10.68
CA SER A 217 -54.71 24.51 -11.24
C SER A 217 -53.81 25.13 -10.16
N ASP A 218 -54.39 25.52 -9.02
CA ASP A 218 -53.61 26.10 -7.90
C ASP A 218 -52.66 25.07 -7.28
N ARG A 219 -53.09 23.80 -7.19
CA ARG A 219 -52.24 22.69 -6.74
C ARG A 219 -51.08 22.46 -7.71
N GLY A 220 -51.34 22.51 -9.01
CA GLY A 220 -50.32 22.43 -10.05
C GLY A 220 -49.30 23.57 -9.94
N GLU A 221 -49.78 24.81 -9.81
CA GLU A 221 -48.92 25.98 -9.65
C GLU A 221 -48.11 25.94 -8.35
N SER A 222 -48.69 25.44 -7.25
CA SER A 222 -47.96 25.25 -6.00
C SER A 222 -46.80 24.27 -6.16
N VAL A 223 -46.99 23.17 -6.91
CA VAL A 223 -45.92 22.20 -7.21
C VAL A 223 -44.86 22.81 -8.12
N ARG A 224 -45.27 23.60 -9.13
CA ARG A 224 -44.35 24.29 -10.05
C ARG A 224 -43.49 25.33 -9.32
N ARG A 225 -44.07 26.15 -8.42
CA ARG A 225 -43.30 27.11 -7.62
C ARG A 225 -42.32 26.41 -6.67
N ALA A 226 -42.75 25.31 -6.05
CA ALA A 226 -41.88 24.50 -5.21
C ALA A 226 -40.71 23.89 -6.01
N SER A 227 -40.95 23.40 -7.23
CA SER A 227 -39.89 22.83 -8.08
C SER A 227 -38.88 23.85 -8.55
N GLU A 228 -39.30 25.07 -8.92
CA GLU A 228 -38.39 26.17 -9.25
C GLU A 228 -37.54 26.60 -8.06
N THR A 229 -38.17 26.72 -6.89
CA THR A 229 -37.48 27.06 -5.65
C THR A 229 -36.45 25.96 -5.31
N ALA A 230 -36.84 24.70 -5.38
CA ALA A 230 -35.94 23.58 -5.13
C ALA A 230 -34.75 23.56 -6.09
N ALA A 231 -34.97 23.86 -7.37
CA ALA A 231 -33.91 23.97 -8.36
C ALA A 231 -32.92 25.10 -8.04
N LEU A 232 -33.39 26.24 -7.50
CA LEU A 232 -32.50 27.33 -7.07
C LEU A 232 -31.63 26.92 -5.87
N PHE A 233 -32.21 26.25 -4.88
CA PHE A 233 -31.46 25.73 -3.73
C PHE A 233 -30.45 24.65 -4.15
N ALA A 234 -30.85 23.73 -5.04
CA ALA A 234 -29.96 22.71 -5.59
C ALA A 234 -28.83 23.33 -6.44
N ASP A 235 -29.07 24.35 -7.26
CA ASP A 235 -27.98 25.05 -7.96
C ASP A 235 -27.03 25.75 -6.97
N ALA A 236 -27.57 26.28 -5.86
CA ALA A 236 -26.77 26.88 -4.79
C ALA A 236 -25.93 25.86 -3.99
N GLY A 237 -26.08 24.56 -4.25
CA GLY A 237 -25.34 23.49 -3.57
C GLY A 237 -26.04 22.93 -2.34
N VAL A 238 -27.30 23.27 -2.09
CA VAL A 238 -28.08 22.82 -0.92
C VAL A 238 -28.79 21.50 -1.22
N ILE A 239 -28.75 20.56 -0.28
CA ILE A 239 -29.59 19.34 -0.33
C ILE A 239 -31.02 19.78 0.03
N THR A 240 -31.91 19.77 -0.95
CA THR A 240 -33.25 20.33 -0.82
C THR A 240 -34.27 19.21 -0.70
N MET A 241 -34.97 19.13 0.43
CA MET A 241 -36.01 18.14 0.66
C MET A 241 -37.38 18.74 0.42
N VAL A 242 -38.08 18.32 -0.62
CA VAL A 242 -39.46 18.75 -0.90
C VAL A 242 -40.44 17.73 -0.35
N THR A 243 -41.37 18.16 0.51
CA THR A 243 -42.31 17.27 1.23
C THR A 243 -43.78 17.57 0.90
N LEU A 244 -44.07 17.65 -0.40
CA LEU A 244 -45.44 17.85 -0.87
C LEU A 244 -46.17 16.52 -1.07
N ILE A 245 -47.50 16.54 -1.13
CA ILE A 245 -48.27 15.34 -1.54
C ILE A 245 -48.04 15.07 -3.03
N SER A 246 -48.00 16.13 -3.85
CA SER A 246 -47.73 16.10 -5.31
C SER A 246 -48.40 14.92 -6.03
N PRO A 247 -49.74 14.82 -6.02
CA PRO A 247 -50.43 13.59 -6.41
C PRO A 247 -50.33 13.20 -7.89
N TYR A 248 -50.14 14.17 -8.77
CA TYR A 248 -50.15 13.95 -10.22
C TYR A 248 -48.74 13.68 -10.74
N ARG A 249 -48.56 12.60 -11.52
CA ARG A 249 -47.27 12.24 -12.13
C ARG A 249 -46.76 13.34 -13.05
N GLU A 250 -47.64 13.95 -13.83
CA GLU A 250 -47.28 15.03 -14.77
C GLU A 250 -46.50 16.15 -14.08
N ALA A 251 -47.00 16.62 -12.92
CA ALA A 251 -46.36 17.69 -12.17
C ALA A 251 -44.98 17.27 -11.59
N ARG A 252 -44.85 16.02 -11.12
CA ARG A 252 -43.56 15.48 -10.64
C ARG A 252 -42.57 15.28 -11.78
N ASN A 253 -43.03 14.83 -12.95
CA ASN A 253 -42.23 14.69 -14.16
C ASN A 253 -41.77 16.05 -14.71
N ALA A 254 -42.60 17.08 -14.60
CA ALA A 254 -42.21 18.45 -14.93
C ALA A 254 -41.13 18.97 -13.96
N ALA A 255 -41.27 18.74 -12.65
CA ALA A 255 -40.23 19.07 -11.67
C ALA A 255 -38.91 18.34 -11.94
N ARG A 256 -38.98 17.04 -12.26
CA ARG A 256 -37.84 16.21 -12.66
C ARG A 256 -37.16 16.74 -13.94
N SER A 257 -37.96 17.09 -14.95
CA SER A 257 -37.47 17.62 -16.22
C SER A 257 -36.76 18.96 -16.04
N LEU A 258 -37.34 19.87 -15.23
CA LEU A 258 -36.73 21.14 -14.88
C LEU A 258 -35.33 20.98 -14.28
N HIS A 259 -35.15 20.02 -13.37
CA HIS A 259 -33.85 19.76 -12.75
C HIS A 259 -32.87 19.15 -13.77
N ARG A 260 -33.32 18.17 -14.56
CA ARG A 260 -32.51 17.55 -15.62
C ARG A 260 -32.02 18.58 -16.63
N ASP A 261 -32.89 19.47 -17.10
CA ASP A 261 -32.56 20.49 -18.10
C ASP A 261 -31.55 21.51 -17.55
N LYS A 262 -31.57 21.76 -16.23
CA LYS A 262 -30.58 22.57 -15.52
C LYS A 262 -29.30 21.80 -15.17
N GLY A 263 -29.24 20.48 -15.42
CA GLY A 263 -28.12 19.62 -15.03
C GLY A 263 -27.99 19.45 -13.51
N LEU A 264 -29.12 19.38 -12.80
CA LEU A 264 -29.20 19.22 -11.35
C LEU A 264 -29.73 17.83 -10.99
N PRO A 265 -29.13 17.14 -10.00
CA PRO A 265 -29.64 15.88 -9.49
C PRO A 265 -31.05 16.01 -8.90
N PHE A 266 -31.92 15.03 -9.21
CA PHE A 266 -33.29 14.94 -8.72
C PHE A 266 -33.61 13.50 -8.35
N LEU A 267 -34.01 13.25 -7.11
CA LEU A 267 -34.39 11.92 -6.61
C LEU A 267 -35.84 11.95 -6.14
N GLU A 268 -36.73 11.26 -6.85
CA GLU A 268 -38.10 11.05 -6.41
C GLU A 268 -38.15 9.94 -5.36
N THR A 269 -38.56 10.30 -4.14
CA THR A 269 -38.67 9.40 -3.00
C THR A 269 -40.14 9.07 -2.75
N TYR A 270 -40.56 7.89 -3.17
CA TYR A 270 -41.93 7.41 -3.02
C TYR A 270 -42.14 6.73 -1.66
N LEU A 271 -43.07 7.25 -0.86
CA LEU A 271 -43.52 6.60 0.37
C LEU A 271 -44.72 5.70 0.07
N ASP A 272 -44.42 4.44 -0.17
CA ASP A 272 -45.36 3.38 -0.52
C ASP A 272 -46.01 2.81 0.76
N VAL A 273 -47.23 3.25 1.05
CA VAL A 273 -47.99 2.84 2.23
C VAL A 273 -49.45 2.58 1.85
N PRO A 274 -49.98 1.37 2.11
CA PRO A 274 -51.39 1.05 1.86
C PRO A 274 -52.38 1.98 2.59
N LEU A 275 -53.50 2.30 1.93
CA LEU A 275 -54.49 3.26 2.44
C LEU A 275 -55.10 2.85 3.78
N ASP A 276 -55.32 1.55 4.01
CA ASP A 276 -55.83 1.02 5.27
C ASP A 276 -54.88 1.33 6.45
N VAL A 277 -53.56 1.21 6.23
CA VAL A 277 -52.54 1.56 7.22
C VAL A 277 -52.58 3.05 7.52
N LEU A 278 -52.75 3.89 6.50
CA LEU A 278 -52.84 5.34 6.66
C LEU A 278 -54.08 5.78 7.45
N ARG A 279 -55.23 5.17 7.17
CA ARG A 279 -56.49 5.40 7.91
C ARG A 279 -56.35 5.00 9.38
N ARG A 280 -55.62 3.92 9.69
CA ARG A 280 -55.32 3.54 11.09
C ARG A 280 -54.38 4.55 11.78
N ARG A 281 -53.38 5.08 11.06
CA ARG A 281 -52.41 6.04 11.63
C ARG A 281 -53.05 7.40 11.93
N ASP A 282 -53.85 7.91 10.99
CA ASP A 282 -54.53 9.22 10.96
C ASP A 282 -54.02 10.30 11.95
N PRO A 283 -52.74 10.72 11.84
CA PRO A 283 -52.10 11.55 12.87
C PRO A 283 -52.69 12.96 13.00
N LYS A 284 -53.40 13.43 11.96
CA LYS A 284 -54.04 14.75 11.91
C LYS A 284 -55.57 14.67 11.98
N GLY A 285 -56.14 13.49 12.18
CA GLY A 285 -57.60 13.29 12.18
C GLY A 285 -58.27 13.60 10.83
N LEU A 286 -57.51 13.61 9.73
CA LEU A 286 -57.99 14.01 8.41
C LEU A 286 -58.80 12.90 7.76
N TYR A 287 -58.40 11.65 7.92
CA TYR A 287 -59.15 10.52 7.35
C TYR A 287 -60.51 10.37 8.04
N LYS A 288 -60.58 10.54 9.37
CA LYS A 288 -61.86 10.58 10.09
C LYS A 288 -62.81 11.67 9.59
N LYS A 289 -62.28 12.86 9.28
CA LYS A 289 -63.08 13.98 8.75
C LYS A 289 -63.53 13.76 7.31
N VAL A 290 -62.72 13.08 6.50
CA VAL A 290 -63.11 12.64 5.14
C VAL A 290 -64.21 11.59 5.22
N ASP A 291 -64.06 10.59 6.09
CA ASP A 291 -65.07 9.54 6.31
C ASP A 291 -66.38 10.14 6.87
N ALA A 292 -66.32 11.23 7.64
CA ALA A 292 -67.48 12.00 8.11
C ALA A 292 -68.08 12.96 7.07
N GLY A 293 -67.48 13.07 5.87
CA GLY A 293 -67.94 13.94 4.79
C GLY A 293 -67.63 15.44 4.97
N GLU A 294 -66.84 15.80 5.97
CA GLU A 294 -66.46 17.19 6.28
C GLU A 294 -65.40 17.74 5.32
N ILE A 295 -64.59 16.88 4.69
CA ILE A 295 -63.54 17.24 3.74
C ILE A 295 -63.80 16.53 2.41
N LYS A 296 -64.04 17.30 1.35
CA LYS A 296 -64.22 16.79 -0.03
C LYS A 296 -62.94 16.98 -0.86
N GLY A 297 -62.69 16.07 -1.80
CA GLY A 297 -61.55 16.17 -2.73
C GLY A 297 -60.20 15.84 -2.09
N PHE A 298 -60.20 14.92 -1.12
CA PHE A 298 -59.01 14.45 -0.43
C PHE A 298 -58.24 13.43 -1.28
N THR A 299 -56.95 13.68 -1.47
CA THR A 299 -56.06 12.85 -2.29
C THR A 299 -55.94 11.42 -1.72
N GLY A 300 -56.18 10.41 -2.57
CA GLY A 300 -56.18 8.99 -2.21
C GLY A 300 -57.54 8.46 -1.73
N VAL A 301 -58.56 9.31 -1.61
CA VAL A 301 -59.94 8.90 -1.29
C VAL A 301 -60.90 9.40 -2.38
N ASP A 302 -61.15 10.71 -2.45
CA ASP A 302 -62.07 11.33 -3.42
C ASP A 302 -61.37 12.04 -4.58
N ALA A 303 -60.04 12.23 -4.47
CA ALA A 303 -59.19 12.76 -5.53
C ALA A 303 -58.04 11.77 -5.81
N PRO A 304 -57.57 11.63 -7.07
CA PRO A 304 -56.59 10.61 -7.42
C PRO A 304 -55.21 10.90 -6.82
N TYR A 305 -54.48 9.83 -6.50
CA TYR A 305 -53.04 9.83 -6.30
C TYR A 305 -52.44 8.90 -7.33
N GLU A 306 -51.59 9.43 -8.20
CA GLU A 306 -50.92 8.66 -9.24
C GLU A 306 -49.55 8.26 -8.74
N GLU A 307 -49.34 6.98 -8.46
CA GLU A 307 -48.08 6.46 -7.96
C GLU A 307 -46.94 6.67 -8.96
N PRO A 308 -45.71 6.99 -8.50
CA PRO A 308 -44.54 7.05 -9.38
C PRO A 308 -44.27 5.69 -10.05
N LEU A 309 -43.95 5.69 -11.35
CA LEU A 309 -43.63 4.46 -12.08
C LEU A 309 -42.16 4.04 -11.92
N ASP A 310 -41.26 5.04 -11.81
CA ASP A 310 -39.81 4.83 -11.72
C ASP A 310 -39.19 5.80 -10.70
N PRO A 311 -39.51 5.66 -9.40
CA PRO A 311 -38.90 6.48 -8.35
C PRO A 311 -37.45 6.03 -8.08
N GLU A 312 -36.55 6.98 -7.84
CA GLU A 312 -35.17 6.67 -7.45
C GLU A 312 -35.09 5.97 -6.08
N VAL A 313 -36.04 6.25 -5.19
CA VAL A 313 -36.11 5.67 -3.85
C VAL A 313 -37.55 5.30 -3.51
N THR A 314 -37.78 4.07 -3.09
CA THR A 314 -39.08 3.62 -2.56
C THR A 314 -38.95 3.23 -1.10
N LEU A 315 -39.77 3.83 -0.24
CA LEU A 315 -39.76 3.62 1.20
C LEU A 315 -41.10 3.05 1.66
N ARG A 316 -41.10 1.78 2.09
CA ARG A 316 -42.24 1.12 2.72
C ARG A 316 -42.25 1.37 4.21
N THR A 317 -42.74 2.53 4.62
CA THR A 317 -42.66 3.00 6.03
C THR A 317 -43.51 2.19 7.02
N HIS A 318 -44.23 1.17 6.54
CA HIS A 318 -44.98 0.21 7.35
C HIS A 318 -44.20 -1.09 7.60
N GLU A 319 -43.12 -1.33 6.85
CA GLU A 319 -42.21 -2.47 7.00
C GLU A 319 -40.85 -2.03 7.58
N LEU A 320 -40.48 -0.76 7.41
CA LEU A 320 -39.19 -0.19 7.80
C LEU A 320 -39.33 0.74 8.99
N SER A 321 -38.32 0.75 9.86
CA SER A 321 -38.13 1.78 10.89
C SER A 321 -37.74 3.13 10.26
N VAL A 322 -37.86 4.21 11.05
CA VAL A 322 -37.46 5.56 10.61
C VAL A 322 -35.96 5.61 10.27
N GLN A 323 -35.11 4.98 11.09
CA GLN A 323 -33.66 4.97 10.84
C GLN A 323 -33.31 4.20 9.56
N GLU A 324 -33.92 3.03 9.32
CA GLU A 324 -33.69 2.27 8.09
C GLU A 324 -34.11 3.05 6.83
N CYS A 325 -35.17 3.85 6.93
CA CYS A 325 -35.56 4.76 5.85
C CYS A 325 -34.52 5.86 5.60
N VAL A 326 -33.99 6.48 6.67
CA VAL A 326 -32.93 7.49 6.58
C VAL A 326 -31.67 6.90 5.97
N ASP A 327 -31.21 5.75 6.47
CA ASP A 327 -30.03 5.04 5.98
C ASP A 327 -30.16 4.72 4.48
N HIS A 328 -31.37 4.34 4.03
CA HIS A 328 -31.63 4.10 2.61
C HIS A 328 -31.39 5.35 1.77
N VAL A 329 -31.92 6.51 2.17
CA VAL A 329 -31.74 7.77 1.44
C VAL A 329 -30.28 8.22 1.47
N ILE A 330 -29.59 8.14 2.62
CA ILE A 330 -28.17 8.46 2.74
C ILE A 330 -27.32 7.62 1.78
N ARG A 331 -27.53 6.29 1.72
CA ARG A 331 -26.82 5.42 0.78
C ARG A 331 -27.00 5.84 -0.67
N GLN A 332 -28.20 6.29 -1.06
CA GLN A 332 -28.46 6.74 -2.43
C GLN A 332 -27.74 8.06 -2.75
N LEU A 333 -27.59 8.94 -1.76
CA LEU A 333 -26.80 10.18 -1.87
C LEU A 333 -25.31 9.89 -1.97
N GLU A 334 -24.79 8.97 -1.15
CA GLU A 334 -23.38 8.56 -1.14
C GLU A 334 -22.99 7.87 -2.45
N ALA A 335 -23.77 6.89 -2.89
CA ALA A 335 -23.54 6.20 -4.15
C ALA A 335 -23.42 7.21 -5.30
N ARG A 336 -24.30 8.22 -5.35
CA ARG A 336 -24.27 9.23 -6.42
C ARG A 336 -23.21 10.33 -6.24
N GLY A 337 -22.35 10.26 -5.22
CA GLY A 337 -21.34 11.30 -4.97
C GLY A 337 -21.90 12.64 -4.49
N LEU A 338 -23.17 12.68 -4.09
CA LEU A 338 -23.86 13.94 -3.77
C LEU A 338 -23.39 14.53 -2.44
N LEU A 339 -22.79 13.71 -1.56
CA LEU A 339 -22.23 14.15 -0.28
C LEU A 339 -20.76 14.55 -0.33
N SER A 340 -20.08 14.50 -1.48
CA SER A 340 -18.65 14.88 -1.58
C SER A 340 -18.42 16.17 -2.37
N GLY A 341 -19.36 16.58 -3.22
CA GLY A 341 -19.20 17.74 -4.09
C GLY A 341 -18.35 17.48 -5.34
N GLU A 342 -17.89 16.23 -5.51
CA GLU A 342 -17.14 15.78 -6.68
C GLU A 342 -17.98 14.75 -7.45
N ALA A 343 -17.84 14.71 -8.77
CA ALA A 343 -18.42 13.64 -9.57
C ALA A 343 -17.68 12.34 -9.22
N VAL A 344 -18.41 11.30 -8.81
CA VAL A 344 -17.83 9.97 -8.62
C VAL A 344 -17.92 9.26 -9.95
N ASP A 345 -16.78 8.96 -10.58
CA ASP A 345 -16.71 8.32 -11.91
C ASP A 345 -17.48 6.99 -11.97
N ASN A 346 -17.57 6.27 -10.84
CA ASN A 346 -18.46 5.12 -10.68
C ASN A 346 -18.94 4.98 -9.21
N PRO A 347 -20.24 5.24 -8.92
CA PRO A 347 -20.89 5.01 -7.62
C PRO A 347 -20.58 3.67 -6.93
N ALA A 348 -20.38 2.63 -7.74
CA ALA A 348 -20.26 1.26 -7.27
C ALA A 348 -18.86 0.92 -6.73
N LEU A 349 -17.86 1.75 -7.03
CA LEU A 349 -16.48 1.52 -6.64
C LEU A 349 -16.10 2.48 -5.52
N ALA A 350 -15.46 1.94 -4.48
CA ALA A 350 -14.93 2.79 -3.41
C ALA A 350 -13.95 3.83 -3.99
N PRO A 351 -13.96 5.08 -3.52
CA PRO A 351 -12.98 6.07 -3.97
C PRO A 351 -11.57 5.70 -3.51
N PRO A 352 -10.54 5.95 -4.33
CA PRO A 352 -9.16 5.72 -3.92
C PRO A 352 -8.72 6.75 -2.87
N ASP A 353 -7.72 6.38 -2.09
CA ASP A 353 -7.09 7.22 -1.08
C ASP A 353 -6.57 8.53 -1.67
N GLY A 354 -7.00 9.66 -1.13
CA GLY A 354 -6.67 10.99 -1.67
C GLY A 354 -7.49 11.42 -2.89
N GLY A 355 -8.53 10.66 -3.26
CA GLY A 355 -9.48 10.99 -4.32
C GLY A 355 -9.05 10.54 -5.72
N VAL A 356 -7.78 10.21 -5.94
CA VAL A 356 -7.25 9.74 -7.23
C VAL A 356 -6.32 8.55 -7.07
N VAL A 357 -6.28 7.65 -8.06
CA VAL A 357 -5.26 6.59 -8.13
C VAL A 357 -3.94 7.21 -8.57
N VAL A 358 -2.86 6.94 -7.83
CA VAL A 358 -1.50 7.35 -8.19
C VAL A 358 -0.91 6.32 -9.17
N ASP A 359 -1.10 6.55 -10.46
CA ASP A 359 -0.49 5.76 -11.54
C ASP A 359 0.85 6.38 -11.95
N LEU A 360 1.95 5.65 -11.74
CA LEU A 360 3.32 6.12 -12.01
C LEU A 360 3.92 5.48 -13.26
N ILE A 361 3.10 4.82 -14.09
CA ILE A 361 3.56 4.12 -15.29
C ILE A 361 3.73 5.12 -16.44
N ALA A 362 4.96 5.27 -16.92
CA ALA A 362 5.23 6.06 -18.12
C ALA A 362 4.68 5.35 -19.37
N ARG A 363 4.08 6.13 -20.28
CA ARG A 363 3.45 5.66 -21.53
C ARG A 363 3.83 6.59 -22.69
N GLY A 364 3.78 6.08 -23.92
CA GLY A 364 4.05 6.88 -25.13
C GLY A 364 5.44 7.52 -25.14
N GLU A 365 5.53 8.78 -25.57
CA GLU A 365 6.79 9.52 -25.67
C GLU A 365 7.52 9.68 -24.32
N ALA A 366 6.76 9.83 -23.22
CA ALA A 366 7.34 9.94 -21.89
C ALA A 366 8.12 8.67 -21.49
N LEU A 367 7.68 7.49 -21.93
CA LEU A 367 8.41 6.24 -21.69
C LEU A 367 9.73 6.19 -22.45
N LEU A 368 9.76 6.67 -23.69
CA LEU A 368 10.98 6.69 -24.51
C LEU A 368 12.01 7.64 -23.89
N ALA A 369 11.60 8.86 -23.54
CA ALA A 369 12.47 9.83 -22.87
C ALA A 369 13.01 9.30 -21.55
N LEU A 370 12.16 8.68 -20.72
CA LEU A 370 12.56 8.11 -19.43
C LEU A 370 13.56 6.95 -19.60
N ARG A 371 13.42 6.13 -20.66
CA ARG A 371 14.37 5.05 -20.97
C ARG A 371 15.75 5.56 -21.35
N ASP A 372 15.81 6.60 -22.16
CA ASP A 372 17.09 7.19 -22.58
C ASP A 372 17.79 7.85 -21.40
N GLU A 373 17.05 8.56 -20.57
CA GLU A 373 17.56 9.13 -19.33
C GLU A 373 18.07 8.05 -18.37
N ALA A 374 17.29 6.98 -18.15
CA ALA A 374 17.63 5.91 -17.20
C ALA A 374 18.98 5.25 -17.51
N ARG A 375 19.46 5.28 -18.75
CA ARG A 375 20.79 4.75 -19.14
C ARG A 375 21.96 5.60 -18.65
N THR A 376 21.71 6.86 -18.29
CA THR A 376 22.74 7.84 -17.90
C THR A 376 22.86 8.02 -16.38
N LEU A 377 21.84 7.58 -15.64
CA LEU A 377 21.77 7.75 -14.19
C LEU A 377 22.53 6.64 -13.44
N PRO A 378 23.03 6.92 -12.22
CA PRO A 378 23.60 5.88 -11.37
C PRO A 378 22.54 4.84 -11.00
N GLY A 379 22.96 3.57 -10.93
CA GLY A 379 22.08 2.44 -10.74
C GLY A 379 21.94 1.99 -9.27
N VAL A 380 20.75 1.54 -8.91
CA VAL A 380 20.44 0.89 -7.63
C VAL A 380 19.88 -0.50 -7.91
N PRO A 381 20.46 -1.58 -7.34
CA PRO A 381 19.93 -2.92 -7.54
C PRO A 381 18.66 -3.12 -6.70
N LEU A 382 17.70 -3.87 -7.27
CA LEU A 382 16.50 -4.33 -6.58
C LEU A 382 16.59 -5.84 -6.36
N ARG A 383 16.22 -6.28 -5.15
CA ARG A 383 15.90 -7.68 -4.88
C ARG A 383 14.49 -7.99 -5.40
N ASP A 384 14.15 -9.26 -5.55
CA ASP A 384 12.79 -9.66 -5.96
C ASP A 384 11.67 -9.04 -5.11
N VAL A 385 11.84 -9.02 -3.79
CA VAL A 385 10.88 -8.38 -2.87
C VAL A 385 10.76 -6.87 -3.09
N ASP A 386 11.84 -6.21 -3.50
CA ASP A 386 11.86 -4.77 -3.79
C ASP A 386 11.14 -4.48 -5.12
N VAL A 387 11.25 -5.39 -6.10
CA VAL A 387 10.47 -5.33 -7.36
C VAL A 387 8.97 -5.45 -7.07
N ASN A 388 8.56 -6.34 -6.16
CA ASN A 388 7.16 -6.45 -5.76
C ASN A 388 6.67 -5.13 -5.12
N TRP A 389 7.44 -4.50 -4.24
CA TRP A 389 7.10 -3.19 -3.67
C TRP A 389 7.09 -2.06 -4.69
N LEU A 390 8.03 -2.07 -5.63
CA LEU A 390 8.06 -1.14 -6.75
C LEU A 390 6.78 -1.23 -7.58
N GLN A 391 6.27 -2.45 -7.82
CA GLN A 391 4.98 -2.67 -8.48
C GLN A 391 3.81 -2.13 -7.66
N VAL A 392 3.77 -2.42 -6.35
CA VAL A 392 2.74 -1.91 -5.44
C VAL A 392 2.64 -0.39 -5.51
N ILE A 393 3.78 0.30 -5.47
CA ILE A 393 3.81 1.76 -5.55
C ILE A 393 3.43 2.23 -6.94
N GLY A 394 4.09 1.71 -7.97
CA GLY A 394 4.00 2.24 -9.32
C GLY A 394 2.66 2.02 -10.01
N GLU A 395 1.94 0.96 -9.63
CA GLU A 395 0.56 0.69 -10.10
C GLU A 395 -0.52 1.31 -9.21
N GLY A 396 -0.14 2.02 -8.15
CA GLY A 396 -1.03 2.82 -7.31
C GLY A 396 -1.67 2.10 -6.13
N TRP A 397 -1.31 0.84 -5.84
CA TRP A 397 -1.85 0.08 -4.70
C TRP A 397 -1.58 0.74 -3.34
N ALA A 398 -0.53 1.55 -3.24
CA ALA A 398 -0.17 2.33 -2.07
C ALA A 398 -0.60 3.81 -2.14
N SER A 399 -1.55 4.18 -3.02
CA SER A 399 -2.03 5.57 -3.13
C SER A 399 -2.33 6.19 -1.75
N PRO A 400 -1.95 7.46 -1.50
CA PRO A 400 -1.35 8.43 -2.41
C PRO A 400 0.19 8.39 -2.47
N LEU A 401 0.84 7.33 -1.98
CA LEU A 401 2.30 7.22 -1.97
C LEU A 401 2.84 7.22 -3.41
N ARG A 402 3.83 8.08 -3.69
CA ARG A 402 4.42 8.30 -5.03
C ARG A 402 5.77 7.63 -5.26
N GLY A 403 6.27 6.87 -4.29
CA GLY A 403 7.58 6.21 -4.38
C GLY A 403 7.92 5.54 -3.06
N PHE A 404 9.17 5.07 -2.91
CA PHE A 404 9.61 4.53 -1.63
C PHE A 404 9.55 5.61 -0.55
N MET A 405 9.14 5.22 0.66
CA MET A 405 8.92 6.16 1.75
C MET A 405 10.18 6.98 2.03
N ARG A 406 10.01 8.30 2.11
CA ARG A 406 10.94 9.21 2.78
C ARG A 406 10.89 9.01 4.29
N GLU A 407 11.87 9.52 5.04
CA GLU A 407 11.93 9.32 6.49
C GLU A 407 10.63 9.81 7.16
N GLY A 408 10.12 10.98 6.76
CA GLY A 408 8.87 11.53 7.30
C GLY A 408 7.63 10.66 7.04
N ALA A 409 7.56 9.96 5.90
CA ALA A 409 6.47 9.03 5.61
C ALA A 409 6.62 7.73 6.41
N LEU A 410 7.85 7.23 6.54
CA LEU A 410 8.15 6.06 7.37
C LEU A 410 7.75 6.31 8.83
N MET A 411 8.12 7.45 9.41
CA MET A 411 7.78 7.79 10.79
C MET A 411 6.26 7.81 11.00
N GLN A 412 5.52 8.39 10.06
CA GLN A 412 4.06 8.39 10.14
C GLN A 412 3.45 6.98 10.06
N ALA A 413 3.96 6.14 9.15
CA ALA A 413 3.51 4.76 9.03
C ALA A 413 3.75 3.97 10.33
N LEU A 414 4.97 4.05 10.88
CA LEU A 414 5.35 3.32 12.09
C LEU A 414 4.61 3.77 13.35
N HIS A 415 4.33 5.07 13.48
CA HIS A 415 3.75 5.62 14.71
C HIS A 415 2.23 5.79 14.66
N PHE A 416 1.64 5.98 13.48
CA PHE A 416 0.23 6.35 13.34
C PHE A 416 -0.56 5.43 12.42
N ASN A 417 0.09 4.40 11.84
CA ASN A 417 -0.52 3.52 10.85
C ASN A 417 -1.23 4.26 9.70
N SER A 418 -0.82 5.51 9.42
CA SER A 418 -1.50 6.41 8.51
C SER A 418 -0.53 7.44 7.93
N LEU A 419 -0.85 7.97 6.76
CA LEU A 419 -0.16 9.09 6.14
C LEU A 419 -1.11 10.26 5.95
N MET A 420 -0.60 11.48 6.08
CA MET A 420 -1.28 12.67 5.58
C MET A 420 -1.40 12.60 4.06
N VAL A 421 -2.57 12.96 3.51
CA VAL A 421 -2.74 13.12 2.07
C VAL A 421 -2.01 14.39 1.64
N ASP A 422 -1.10 14.25 0.68
CA ASP A 422 -0.35 15.35 0.10
C ASP A 422 -0.74 15.57 -1.37
N PRO A 423 -1.87 16.26 -1.64
CA PRO A 423 -2.44 16.36 -2.98
C PRO A 423 -1.60 17.24 -3.92
N HIS A 424 -0.71 18.07 -3.38
CA HIS A 424 0.15 18.97 -4.15
C HIS A 424 1.63 18.60 -4.06
N ASN A 425 1.94 17.44 -3.48
CA ASN A 425 3.31 16.99 -3.30
C ASN A 425 4.18 18.00 -2.53
N PHE A 426 3.61 18.68 -1.53
CA PHE A 426 4.26 19.66 -0.67
C PHE A 426 5.40 19.06 0.18
N THR A 427 5.38 17.74 0.42
CA THR A 427 6.53 16.98 0.95
C THR A 427 7.73 16.92 -0.01
N GLY A 428 7.55 17.39 -1.25
CA GLY A 428 8.59 17.52 -2.27
C GLY A 428 8.77 18.94 -2.84
N MET A 429 8.05 19.96 -2.36
CA MET A 429 8.25 21.32 -2.87
C MET A 429 9.48 21.96 -2.20
N ALA A 430 10.41 22.46 -3.03
CA ALA A 430 11.61 23.16 -2.60
C ALA A 430 11.27 24.24 -1.55
N GLY A 431 11.80 24.06 -0.34
CA GLY A 431 11.58 24.95 0.81
C GLY A 431 11.58 24.24 2.17
N TYR A 432 11.31 22.93 2.23
CA TYR A 432 11.26 22.17 3.49
C TYR A 432 12.52 21.35 3.81
N LEU A 433 13.46 21.16 2.89
CA LEU A 433 14.66 20.34 3.17
C LEU A 433 15.80 21.10 3.90
N GLU A 434 15.66 22.42 4.07
CA GLU A 434 16.56 23.23 4.93
C GLU A 434 15.97 23.48 6.34
N ARG A 435 14.75 23.01 6.62
CA ARG A 435 14.11 23.15 7.94
C ARG A 435 13.53 21.81 8.40
N GLN A 436 13.79 21.46 9.66
CA GLN A 436 13.20 20.29 10.29
C GLN A 436 11.67 20.32 10.17
N THR A 437 11.06 19.20 9.75
CA THR A 437 9.60 19.11 9.57
C THR A 437 8.87 19.35 10.89
N ASP A 438 8.18 20.50 11.00
CA ASP A 438 7.29 20.81 12.11
C ASP A 438 5.87 20.31 11.82
N TRP A 439 5.60 19.06 12.19
CA TRP A 439 4.30 18.41 12.04
C TRP A 439 3.18 19.06 12.89
N LEU A 440 3.48 20.05 13.72
CA LEU A 440 2.50 20.78 14.53
C LEU A 440 1.94 22.03 13.82
N HIS A 441 2.47 22.39 12.65
CA HIS A 441 2.03 23.59 11.94
C HIS A 441 0.78 23.33 11.07
N THR A 442 -0.40 23.46 11.68
CA THR A 442 -1.73 23.17 11.10
C THR A 442 -2.17 24.10 9.96
N ALA A 443 -1.42 25.15 9.64
CA ALA A 443 -1.82 26.16 8.64
C ALA A 443 -1.61 25.75 7.17
N VAL A 444 -0.89 24.65 6.87
CA VAL A 444 -0.42 24.32 5.50
C VAL A 444 -0.86 22.93 5.00
N GLN A 445 -1.59 22.15 5.80
CA GLN A 445 -1.93 20.77 5.43
C GLN A 445 -3.45 20.53 5.41
N PRO A 446 -4.01 19.88 4.37
CA PRO A 446 -5.36 19.36 4.48
C PRO A 446 -5.43 18.33 5.63
N PRO A 447 -6.49 18.30 6.45
CA PRO A 447 -6.56 17.45 7.65
C PRO A 447 -6.72 15.95 7.36
N THR A 448 -6.74 15.54 6.09
CA THR A 448 -7.14 14.19 5.68
C THR A 448 -5.97 13.22 5.79
N ARG A 449 -6.16 12.15 6.57
CA ARG A 449 -5.26 11.00 6.67
C ARG A 449 -5.82 9.80 5.94
N VAL A 450 -4.92 8.98 5.41
CA VAL A 450 -5.24 7.67 4.84
C VAL A 450 -4.51 6.58 5.59
N SER A 451 -5.08 5.38 5.64
CA SER A 451 -4.41 4.22 6.24
C SER A 451 -3.06 4.00 5.54
N MET A 452 -2.00 3.69 6.28
CA MET A 452 -0.70 3.29 5.75
C MET A 452 0.14 2.66 6.87
N PRO A 453 -0.14 1.40 7.21
CA PRO A 453 0.43 0.76 8.40
C PRO A 453 1.76 0.05 8.12
N ILE A 454 2.11 -0.16 6.84
CA ILE A 454 3.27 -0.93 6.43
C ILE A 454 4.38 -0.01 5.90
N PRO A 455 5.63 -0.15 6.39
CA PRO A 455 6.80 0.45 5.78
C PRO A 455 7.00 -0.06 4.34
N ILE A 456 6.95 0.84 3.35
CA ILE A 456 7.28 0.53 1.96
C ILE A 456 8.59 1.24 1.62
N THR A 457 9.70 0.60 1.97
CA THR A 457 11.05 1.18 1.97
C THR A 457 12.01 0.37 1.08
N LEU A 458 13.00 1.05 0.48
CA LEU A 458 14.03 0.39 -0.32
C LEU A 458 15.37 0.39 0.43
N PRO A 459 15.81 -0.74 1.01
CA PRO A 459 17.09 -0.80 1.69
C PRO A 459 18.26 -0.84 0.69
N ILE A 460 19.32 -0.10 1.01
CA ILE A 460 20.54 -0.03 0.22
C ILE A 460 21.79 -0.23 1.10
N SER A 461 22.85 -0.76 0.50
CA SER A 461 24.15 -0.93 1.15
C SER A 461 24.89 0.42 1.28
N GLU A 462 25.91 0.46 2.14
CA GLU A 462 26.84 1.60 2.22
C GLU A 462 27.54 1.88 0.88
N PHE A 463 27.85 0.85 0.09
CA PHE A 463 28.40 1.01 -1.25
C PHE A 463 27.44 1.73 -2.19
N THR A 464 26.18 1.26 -2.26
CA THR A 464 25.15 1.88 -3.09
C THR A 464 24.90 3.32 -2.66
N ARG A 465 24.86 3.60 -1.34
CA ARG A 465 24.74 4.96 -0.80
C ARG A 465 25.85 5.89 -1.32
N ARG A 466 27.10 5.43 -1.31
CA ARG A 466 28.25 6.22 -1.82
C ARG A 466 28.13 6.45 -3.34
N GLN A 467 27.70 5.44 -4.10
CA GLN A 467 27.55 5.52 -5.56
C GLN A 467 26.49 6.54 -6.01
N ILE A 468 25.42 6.71 -5.24
CA ILE A 468 24.32 7.63 -5.59
C ILE A 468 24.43 8.99 -4.88
N ALA A 469 25.51 9.23 -4.15
CA ALA A 469 25.66 10.45 -3.36
C ALA A 469 25.60 11.70 -4.26
N GLY A 470 24.70 12.62 -3.93
CA GLY A 470 24.50 13.86 -4.71
C GLY A 470 23.72 13.70 -6.02
N ALA A 471 23.29 12.49 -6.38
CA ALA A 471 22.49 12.28 -7.59
C ALA A 471 21.09 12.89 -7.45
N ALA A 472 20.63 13.62 -8.46
CA ALA A 472 19.25 14.15 -8.49
C ALA A 472 18.21 13.06 -8.81
N ALA A 473 18.63 11.98 -9.45
CA ALA A 473 17.83 10.81 -9.79
C ALA A 473 18.72 9.56 -9.92
N VAL A 474 18.13 8.40 -9.74
CA VAL A 474 18.79 7.09 -9.86
C VAL A 474 17.92 6.13 -10.68
N THR A 475 18.52 5.15 -11.34
CA THR A 475 17.79 4.09 -12.04
C THR A 475 17.72 2.83 -11.19
N LEU A 476 16.53 2.25 -11.06
CA LEU A 476 16.32 1.00 -10.33
C LEU A 476 16.40 -0.19 -11.29
N TYR A 477 17.27 -1.16 -10.99
CA TYR A 477 17.56 -2.31 -11.86
C TYR A 477 17.12 -3.63 -11.22
N SER A 478 16.57 -4.54 -12.03
CA SER A 478 16.40 -5.94 -11.64
C SER A 478 17.74 -6.66 -11.51
N SER A 479 17.76 -7.89 -10.98
CA SER A 479 18.98 -8.68 -10.86
C SER A 479 19.62 -9.06 -12.20
N ALA A 480 18.80 -9.21 -13.25
CA ALA A 480 19.24 -9.36 -14.65
C ALA A 480 19.80 -8.06 -15.26
N GLY A 481 19.77 -6.95 -14.54
CA GLY A 481 20.24 -5.64 -15.00
C GLY A 481 19.30 -4.95 -16.00
N LYS A 482 17.99 -5.23 -15.91
CA LYS A 482 16.94 -4.53 -16.65
C LYS A 482 16.51 -3.28 -15.88
N PRO A 483 16.49 -2.07 -16.48
CA PRO A 483 16.00 -0.88 -15.82
C PRO A 483 14.46 -0.96 -15.69
N LEU A 484 13.94 -0.80 -14.47
CA LEU A 484 12.51 -0.90 -14.17
C LEU A 484 11.87 0.45 -13.82
N ALA A 485 12.63 1.37 -13.23
CA ALA A 485 12.13 2.68 -12.86
C ALA A 485 13.24 3.72 -12.73
N VAL A 486 12.86 5.00 -12.73
CA VAL A 486 13.69 6.11 -12.26
C VAL A 486 13.15 6.59 -10.92
N LEU A 487 14.01 6.71 -9.92
CA LEU A 487 13.71 7.31 -8.62
C LEU A 487 14.28 8.73 -8.57
N ARG A 488 13.40 9.71 -8.35
CA ARG A 488 13.71 11.14 -8.31
C ARG A 488 13.89 11.65 -6.89
N ARG A 489 14.78 12.62 -6.74
CA ARG A 489 15.05 13.33 -5.48
C ARG A 489 15.35 12.35 -4.35
N PRO A 490 16.38 11.51 -4.50
CA PRO A 490 16.70 10.50 -3.52
C PRO A 490 16.98 11.11 -2.15
N GLU A 491 16.48 10.47 -1.10
CA GLU A 491 16.75 10.77 0.29
C GLU A 491 17.24 9.50 0.96
N VAL A 492 18.44 9.55 1.53
CA VAL A 492 19.06 8.40 2.19
C VAL A 492 19.11 8.63 3.69
N TYR A 493 18.55 7.69 4.46
CA TYR A 493 18.46 7.78 5.91
C TYR A 493 18.66 6.40 6.56
N ALA A 494 18.85 6.35 7.88
CA ALA A 494 19.18 5.11 8.59
C ALA A 494 18.01 4.11 8.59
N HIS A 495 18.29 2.82 8.40
CA HIS A 495 17.27 1.78 8.33
C HIS A 495 16.62 1.46 9.68
N ARG A 496 17.29 1.69 10.83
CA ARG A 496 16.71 1.50 12.18
C ARG A 496 15.97 0.16 12.31
N LYS A 497 16.59 -0.93 11.83
CA LYS A 497 15.98 -2.26 11.63
C LYS A 497 15.18 -2.74 12.85
N GLU A 498 15.77 -2.69 14.03
CA GLU A 498 15.13 -3.13 15.28
C GLU A 498 13.85 -2.35 15.58
N GLU A 499 13.84 -1.03 15.38
CA GLU A 499 12.65 -0.21 15.60
C GLU A 499 11.54 -0.52 14.59
N ILE A 500 11.89 -0.66 13.31
CA ILE A 500 10.92 -1.05 12.27
C ILE A 500 10.30 -2.40 12.62
N ILE A 501 11.13 -3.38 13.00
CA ILE A 501 10.69 -4.71 13.39
C ILE A 501 9.75 -4.63 14.59
N ALA A 502 10.18 -3.98 15.67
CA ALA A 502 9.41 -3.89 16.91
C ALA A 502 8.05 -3.21 16.72
N ARG A 503 7.99 -2.13 15.93
CA ARG A 503 6.75 -1.36 15.72
C ARG A 503 5.82 -2.00 14.69
N CYS A 504 6.36 -2.52 13.60
CA CYS A 504 5.54 -3.10 12.53
C CYS A 504 4.96 -4.47 12.94
N PHE A 505 5.77 -5.32 13.58
CA PHE A 505 5.39 -6.69 13.94
C PHE A 505 4.89 -6.82 15.38
N GLY A 506 5.18 -5.86 16.26
CA GLY A 506 4.89 -6.00 17.69
C GLY A 506 5.68 -7.13 18.38
N ALA A 507 6.68 -7.69 17.70
CA ALA A 507 7.51 -8.79 18.18
C ALA A 507 8.88 -8.77 17.47
N ILE A 508 9.92 -9.20 18.17
CA ILE A 508 11.25 -9.43 17.61
C ILE A 508 11.47 -10.94 17.60
N ASP A 509 11.17 -11.57 16.46
CA ASP A 509 11.38 -13.01 16.21
C ASP A 509 12.42 -13.17 15.09
N PRO A 510 13.70 -13.41 15.41
CA PRO A 510 14.77 -13.50 14.40
C PRO A 510 14.55 -14.60 13.36
N ALA A 511 13.80 -15.65 13.70
CA ALA A 511 13.46 -16.74 12.78
C ALA A 511 12.20 -16.44 11.95
N HIS A 512 11.49 -15.35 12.21
CA HIS A 512 10.39 -14.91 11.38
C HIS A 512 10.92 -14.56 9.98
N PRO A 513 10.33 -15.09 8.90
CA PRO A 513 10.98 -15.10 7.60
C PRO A 513 11.09 -13.70 6.97
N TYR A 514 10.10 -12.81 7.14
CA TYR A 514 10.21 -11.42 6.69
C TYR A 514 11.16 -10.56 7.55
N ILE A 515 11.18 -10.74 8.89
CA ILE A 515 12.17 -10.13 9.76
C ILE A 515 13.59 -10.52 9.32
N GLY A 516 13.80 -11.77 8.90
CA GLY A 516 15.05 -12.22 8.29
C GLY A 516 15.47 -11.43 7.04
N LEU A 517 14.50 -11.06 6.18
CA LEU A 517 14.76 -10.19 5.02
C LEU A 517 15.14 -8.76 5.42
N ILE A 518 14.58 -8.23 6.51
CA ILE A 518 14.93 -6.90 7.05
C ILE A 518 16.33 -6.95 7.68
N ALA A 519 16.60 -7.98 8.47
CA ALA A 519 17.87 -8.15 9.18
C ALA A 519 19.06 -8.25 8.22
N SER A 520 18.89 -9.01 7.13
CA SER A 520 19.91 -9.21 6.08
C SER A 520 20.00 -8.07 5.04
N ALA A 521 19.08 -7.11 5.06
CA ALA A 521 19.10 -5.97 4.14
C ALA A 521 20.21 -4.96 4.50
N GLY A 522 20.47 -4.00 3.60
CA GLY A 522 21.42 -2.90 3.88
C GLY A 522 21.01 -2.02 5.06
N ASP A 523 21.96 -1.24 5.60
CA ASP A 523 21.77 -0.43 6.80
C ASP A 523 21.17 0.97 6.53
N TRP A 524 20.97 1.30 5.26
CA TRP A 524 20.37 2.55 4.82
C TRP A 524 19.08 2.28 4.07
N LEU A 525 18.17 3.26 4.09
CA LEU A 525 16.96 3.29 3.28
C LEU A 525 17.03 4.42 2.27
N LEU A 526 16.52 4.16 1.07
CA LEU A 526 16.38 5.10 -0.02
C LEU A 526 14.90 5.45 -0.24
N GLY A 527 14.53 6.68 0.11
CA GLY A 527 13.24 7.28 -0.21
C GLY A 527 13.31 8.15 -1.45
N GLY A 528 12.19 8.34 -2.13
CA GLY A 528 12.11 9.20 -3.32
C GLY A 528 10.87 8.92 -4.15
N GLU A 529 10.70 9.65 -5.25
CA GLU A 529 9.53 9.48 -6.13
C GLU A 529 9.83 8.57 -7.31
N VAL A 530 8.92 7.66 -7.62
CA VAL A 530 9.12 6.63 -8.65
C VAL A 530 8.42 7.04 -9.95
N GLN A 531 9.08 6.77 -11.07
CA GLN A 531 8.49 6.73 -12.40
C GLN A 531 8.81 5.37 -13.02
N LEU A 532 7.80 4.54 -13.29
CA LEU A 532 8.01 3.20 -13.86
C LEU A 532 8.28 3.26 -15.36
N LEU A 533 9.23 2.45 -15.82
CA LEU A 533 9.59 2.24 -17.23
C LEU A 533 8.65 1.25 -17.93
N GLY A 534 7.34 1.36 -17.64
CA GLY A 534 6.29 0.47 -18.11
C GLY A 534 5.70 -0.40 -17.00
N LYS A 535 4.68 -1.20 -17.37
CA LYS A 535 4.08 -2.20 -16.47
C LYS A 535 5.11 -3.28 -16.12
N ILE A 536 5.17 -3.68 -14.85
CA ILE A 536 6.06 -4.75 -14.41
C ILE A 536 5.48 -6.09 -14.87
N ALA A 537 6.31 -6.88 -15.54
CA ALA A 537 6.00 -8.23 -15.99
C ALA A 537 7.07 -9.18 -15.44
N TYR A 538 6.65 -10.39 -15.06
CA TYR A 538 7.52 -11.37 -14.44
C TYR A 538 7.95 -12.47 -15.41
N GLY A 539 7.20 -12.69 -16.49
CA GLY A 539 7.50 -13.75 -17.46
C GLY A 539 7.32 -15.16 -16.89
N ASP A 540 6.47 -15.31 -15.87
CA ASP A 540 6.21 -16.55 -15.14
C ASP A 540 4.95 -17.30 -15.60
N GLY A 541 4.26 -16.77 -16.63
CA GLY A 541 3.00 -17.32 -17.15
C GLY A 541 1.75 -16.90 -16.37
N LEU A 542 1.87 -15.95 -15.42
CA LEU A 542 0.76 -15.45 -14.60
C LEU A 542 0.47 -13.95 -14.80
N ASP A 543 1.20 -13.26 -15.68
CA ASP A 543 1.08 -11.81 -15.89
C ASP A 543 -0.32 -11.37 -16.33
N GLN A 544 -1.08 -12.23 -17.00
CA GLN A 544 -2.49 -12.00 -17.36
C GLN A 544 -3.41 -11.83 -16.15
N PHE A 545 -3.04 -12.37 -14.99
CA PHE A 545 -3.80 -12.21 -13.76
C PHE A 545 -3.33 -11.00 -12.93
N ARG A 546 -2.24 -10.33 -13.33
CA ARG A 546 -1.70 -9.13 -12.68
C ARG A 546 -2.31 -7.87 -13.29
N LEU A 547 -3.56 -7.61 -12.96
CA LEU A 547 -4.24 -6.37 -13.35
C LEU A 547 -3.73 -5.22 -12.47
N THR A 548 -3.38 -4.10 -13.09
CA THR A 548 -3.12 -2.83 -12.37
C THR A 548 -4.41 -2.35 -11.68
N VAL A 549 -4.30 -1.38 -10.77
CA VAL A 549 -5.49 -0.76 -10.13
C VAL A 549 -6.49 -0.26 -11.16
N ASN A 550 -6.02 0.42 -12.21
CA ASN A 550 -6.86 0.99 -13.25
C ASN A 550 -7.52 -0.09 -14.12
N GLU A 551 -6.77 -1.13 -14.51
CA GLU A 551 -7.32 -2.28 -15.25
C GLU A 551 -8.38 -3.04 -14.43
N LEU A 552 -8.13 -3.26 -13.14
CA LEU A 552 -9.05 -3.95 -12.25
C LEU A 552 -10.36 -3.16 -12.05
N ARG A 553 -10.26 -1.85 -11.82
CA ARG A 553 -11.43 -0.96 -11.75
C ARG A 553 -12.25 -0.98 -13.04
N ALA A 554 -11.57 -0.93 -14.19
CA ALA A 554 -12.22 -1.02 -15.49
C ALA A 554 -12.93 -2.37 -15.67
N GLU A 555 -12.35 -3.47 -15.18
CA GLU A 555 -12.98 -4.79 -15.22
C GLU A 555 -14.26 -4.86 -14.37
N PHE A 556 -14.28 -4.26 -13.18
CA PHE A 556 -15.51 -4.16 -12.37
C PHE A 556 -16.59 -3.32 -13.06
N ALA A 557 -16.20 -2.19 -13.68
CA ALA A 557 -17.11 -1.36 -14.44
C ALA A 557 -17.67 -2.11 -15.66
N ARG A 558 -16.84 -2.87 -16.38
CA ARG A 558 -17.25 -3.71 -17.52
C ARG A 558 -18.29 -4.76 -17.12
N ARG A 559 -18.13 -5.33 -15.92
CA ARG A 559 -19.09 -6.29 -15.34
C ARG A 559 -20.34 -5.63 -14.75
N LYS A 560 -20.46 -4.30 -14.81
CA LYS A 560 -21.57 -3.52 -14.24
C LYS A 560 -21.78 -3.86 -12.77
N ALA A 561 -20.69 -4.02 -12.02
CA ALA A 561 -20.76 -4.21 -10.57
C ALA A 561 -21.50 -3.02 -9.96
N ASP A 562 -22.45 -3.27 -9.07
CA ASP A 562 -23.08 -2.22 -8.25
C ASP A 562 -22.45 -2.11 -6.85
N THR A 563 -21.66 -3.12 -6.47
CA THR A 563 -20.67 -3.06 -5.40
C THR A 563 -19.61 -4.13 -5.63
N VAL A 564 -18.41 -3.92 -5.05
CA VAL A 564 -17.33 -4.90 -5.06
C VAL A 564 -16.97 -5.29 -3.63
N PHE A 565 -16.75 -6.59 -3.40
CA PHE A 565 -16.23 -7.11 -2.14
C PHE A 565 -14.98 -7.95 -2.38
N ALA A 566 -13.95 -7.74 -1.56
CA ALA A 566 -12.67 -8.41 -1.75
C ALA A 566 -12.45 -9.53 -0.73
N PHE A 567 -11.85 -10.63 -1.21
CA PHE A 567 -11.35 -11.72 -0.38
C PHE A 567 -9.84 -11.87 -0.61
N GLN A 568 -9.05 -11.44 0.37
CA GLN A 568 -7.60 -11.64 0.39
C GLN A 568 -7.27 -13.09 0.72
N THR A 569 -6.39 -13.71 -0.05
CA THR A 569 -5.89 -15.05 0.28
C THR A 569 -4.41 -15.24 -0.07
N ARG A 570 -3.68 -15.95 0.79
CA ARG A 570 -2.35 -16.50 0.50
C ARG A 570 -2.35 -18.02 0.43
N ASN A 571 -3.51 -18.65 0.65
CA ASN A 571 -3.68 -20.10 0.76
C ASN A 571 -4.63 -20.62 -0.33
N PRO A 572 -4.57 -21.92 -0.67
CA PRO A 572 -5.59 -22.56 -1.50
C PRO A 572 -7.01 -22.35 -0.96
N THR A 573 -7.97 -22.19 -1.86
CA THR A 573 -9.39 -21.98 -1.52
C THR A 573 -10.05 -23.33 -1.28
N HIS A 574 -10.44 -23.58 -0.03
CA HIS A 574 -11.28 -24.72 0.35
C HIS A 574 -12.71 -24.25 0.66
N ALA A 575 -13.60 -25.18 0.96
CA ALA A 575 -15.02 -24.94 1.21
C ALA A 575 -15.30 -23.90 2.29
N GLY A 576 -14.38 -23.74 3.25
CA GLY A 576 -14.45 -22.72 4.29
C GLY A 576 -14.39 -21.33 3.68
N HIS A 577 -13.31 -21.03 2.94
CA HIS A 577 -13.18 -19.76 2.21
C HIS A 577 -14.33 -19.53 1.23
N ALA A 578 -14.72 -20.56 0.46
CA ALA A 578 -15.84 -20.47 -0.48
C ALA A 578 -17.18 -20.20 0.22
N PHE A 579 -17.40 -20.73 1.42
CA PHE A 579 -18.58 -20.39 2.22
C PHE A 579 -18.58 -18.92 2.63
N LEU A 580 -17.45 -18.40 3.13
CA LEU A 580 -17.34 -16.98 3.53
C LEU A 580 -17.65 -16.04 2.35
N MET A 581 -17.08 -16.35 1.17
CA MET A 581 -17.28 -15.55 -0.04
C MET A 581 -18.74 -15.58 -0.51
N ARG A 582 -19.36 -16.77 -0.57
CA ARG A 582 -20.77 -16.91 -0.98
C ARG A 582 -21.74 -16.29 0.02
N ASP A 583 -21.48 -16.41 1.32
CA ASP A 583 -22.33 -15.81 2.34
C ASP A 583 -22.18 -14.29 2.37
N ALA A 584 -20.97 -13.75 2.18
CA ALA A 584 -20.77 -12.31 1.99
C ALA A 584 -21.59 -11.78 0.81
N GLN A 585 -21.54 -12.46 -0.33
CA GLN A 585 -22.35 -12.10 -1.50
C GLN A 585 -23.86 -12.13 -1.19
N ARG A 586 -24.32 -13.17 -0.47
CA ARG A 586 -25.72 -13.30 -0.05
C ARG A 586 -26.14 -12.16 0.87
N GLN A 587 -25.29 -11.78 1.83
CA GLN A 587 -25.54 -10.66 2.74
C GLN A 587 -25.66 -9.35 1.95
N LEU A 588 -24.79 -9.12 0.96
CA LEU A 588 -24.87 -7.94 0.09
C LEU A 588 -26.16 -7.93 -0.74
N LYS A 589 -26.57 -9.08 -1.31
CA LYS A 589 -27.86 -9.19 -2.01
C LYS A 589 -29.05 -8.88 -1.11
N LYS A 590 -29.02 -9.33 0.15
CA LYS A 590 -30.04 -8.99 1.16
C LYS A 590 -30.07 -7.50 1.50
N ARG A 591 -28.91 -6.83 1.46
CA ARG A 591 -28.79 -5.37 1.66
C ARG A 591 -29.27 -4.55 0.46
N GLY A 592 -29.68 -5.20 -0.65
CA GLY A 592 -30.29 -4.55 -1.80
C GLY A 592 -29.41 -4.50 -3.06
N TYR A 593 -28.12 -4.85 -2.96
CA TYR A 593 -27.22 -4.93 -4.11
C TYR A 593 -27.68 -6.04 -5.08
N LYS A 594 -27.83 -5.70 -6.35
CA LYS A 594 -28.27 -6.58 -7.42
C LYS A 594 -27.12 -7.36 -8.05
N ASN A 595 -25.95 -6.73 -8.20
CA ASN A 595 -24.78 -7.31 -8.87
C ASN A 595 -23.47 -7.17 -8.06
N PRO A 596 -23.41 -7.72 -6.82
CA PRO A 596 -22.18 -7.70 -6.03
C PRO A 596 -21.13 -8.62 -6.64
N VAL A 597 -19.99 -8.04 -7.04
CA VAL A 597 -18.86 -8.76 -7.65
C VAL A 597 -17.78 -9.06 -6.61
N LEU A 598 -17.37 -10.32 -6.55
CA LEU A 598 -16.24 -10.80 -5.75
C LEU A 598 -14.93 -10.46 -6.46
N TRP A 599 -14.01 -9.82 -5.77
CA TRP A 599 -12.59 -9.89 -6.10
C TRP A 599 -11.93 -11.00 -5.28
N LEU A 600 -11.69 -12.15 -5.92
CA LEU A 600 -10.82 -13.17 -5.38
C LEU A 600 -9.38 -12.70 -5.59
N SER A 601 -8.73 -12.32 -4.50
CA SER A 601 -7.48 -11.57 -4.54
C SER A 601 -6.33 -12.39 -3.96
N PRO A 602 -5.77 -13.35 -4.72
CA PRO A 602 -4.58 -14.06 -4.27
C PRO A 602 -3.38 -13.11 -4.17
N LEU A 603 -2.66 -13.19 -3.06
CA LEU A 603 -1.39 -12.50 -2.89
C LEU A 603 -0.33 -13.13 -3.79
N GLY A 604 0.39 -12.29 -4.53
CA GLY A 604 1.38 -12.69 -5.53
C GLY A 604 2.81 -12.25 -5.25
N GLY A 605 3.06 -11.28 -4.36
CA GLY A 605 4.42 -10.93 -3.97
C GLY A 605 5.06 -12.00 -3.08
N TRP A 606 6.27 -11.73 -2.59
CA TRP A 606 7.04 -12.64 -1.74
C TRP A 606 6.19 -13.34 -0.65
N THR A 607 6.36 -14.65 -0.52
CA THR A 607 5.78 -15.48 0.56
C THR A 607 6.86 -16.39 1.13
N LYS A 608 6.69 -16.83 2.38
CA LYS A 608 7.64 -17.76 3.03
C LYS A 608 7.66 -19.13 2.33
N ASP A 609 8.80 -19.80 2.37
CA ASP A 609 9.07 -21.07 1.67
C ASP A 609 8.07 -22.22 1.95
N SER A 610 7.38 -22.19 3.10
CA SER A 610 6.41 -23.24 3.49
C SER A 610 4.98 -23.01 3.00
N ASP A 611 4.70 -21.85 2.41
CA ASP A 611 3.41 -21.57 1.79
C ASP A 611 3.33 -22.26 0.42
N VAL A 612 2.10 -22.50 -0.08
CA VAL A 612 1.90 -23.11 -1.38
C VAL A 612 2.31 -22.11 -2.47
N PRO A 613 3.11 -22.53 -3.48
CA PRO A 613 3.53 -21.67 -4.58
C PRO A 613 2.39 -20.94 -5.27
N LEU A 614 2.67 -19.75 -5.79
CA LEU A 614 1.69 -18.87 -6.42
C LEU A 614 1.02 -19.51 -7.64
N ASP A 615 1.79 -20.12 -8.54
CA ASP A 615 1.26 -20.82 -9.72
C ASP A 615 0.29 -21.95 -9.34
N VAL A 616 0.63 -22.75 -8.34
CA VAL A 616 -0.24 -23.80 -7.80
C VAL A 616 -1.52 -23.19 -7.23
N ARG A 617 -1.43 -22.10 -6.45
CA ARG A 617 -2.60 -21.42 -5.89
C ARG A 617 -3.51 -20.84 -6.97
N VAL A 618 -2.95 -20.18 -7.98
CA VAL A 618 -3.73 -19.58 -9.07
C VAL A 618 -4.43 -20.68 -9.88
N GLN A 619 -3.73 -21.76 -10.23
CA GLN A 619 -4.36 -22.91 -10.90
C GLN A 619 -5.45 -23.56 -10.05
N GLN A 620 -5.25 -23.63 -8.73
CA GLN A 620 -6.24 -24.16 -7.80
C GLN A 620 -7.47 -23.24 -7.68
N HIS A 621 -7.28 -21.92 -7.68
CA HIS A 621 -8.37 -20.94 -7.66
C HIS A 621 -9.15 -20.92 -8.96
N ASP A 622 -8.46 -21.04 -10.10
CA ASP A 622 -9.08 -21.17 -11.41
C ASP A 622 -9.99 -22.40 -11.48
N ALA A 623 -9.52 -23.55 -10.97
CA ALA A 623 -10.35 -24.76 -10.83
C ALA A 623 -11.59 -24.53 -9.93
N VAL A 624 -11.44 -23.83 -8.79
CA VAL A 624 -12.55 -23.50 -7.90
C VAL A 624 -13.64 -22.66 -8.59
N ILE A 625 -13.26 -21.77 -9.50
CA ILE A 625 -14.20 -20.95 -10.27
C ILE A 625 -14.82 -21.80 -11.39
N ASN A 626 -14.01 -22.51 -12.17
CA ASN A 626 -14.46 -23.27 -13.34
C ASN A 626 -15.37 -24.46 -12.98
N GLU A 627 -15.15 -25.07 -11.81
CA GLU A 627 -15.99 -26.17 -11.30
C GLU A 627 -17.22 -25.66 -10.51
N GLY A 628 -17.49 -24.35 -10.49
CA GLY A 628 -18.73 -23.77 -9.98
C GLY A 628 -18.83 -23.67 -8.45
N MET A 629 -17.73 -23.85 -7.70
CA MET A 629 -17.74 -23.58 -6.26
C MET A 629 -17.81 -22.06 -5.97
N LEU A 630 -17.26 -21.24 -6.87
CA LEU A 630 -17.51 -19.81 -6.96
C LEU A 630 -18.10 -19.49 -8.34
N ASP A 631 -19.04 -18.54 -8.39
CA ASP A 631 -19.69 -18.15 -9.64
C ASP A 631 -18.74 -17.29 -10.51
N ALA A 632 -18.49 -17.73 -11.75
CA ALA A 632 -17.52 -17.10 -12.66
C ALA A 632 -17.98 -15.71 -13.16
N GLU A 633 -19.29 -15.50 -13.31
CA GLU A 633 -19.84 -14.23 -13.79
C GLU A 633 -19.68 -13.12 -12.74
N SER A 634 -19.90 -13.46 -11.47
CA SER A 634 -19.76 -12.54 -10.33
C SER A 634 -18.42 -12.62 -9.61
N THR A 635 -17.39 -13.24 -10.20
CA THR A 635 -16.03 -13.31 -9.63
C THR A 635 -14.97 -12.80 -10.61
N VAL A 636 -14.08 -11.93 -10.11
CA VAL A 636 -12.84 -11.51 -10.77
C VAL A 636 -11.67 -12.07 -9.97
N MET A 637 -10.86 -12.93 -10.59
CA MET A 637 -9.59 -13.37 -10.03
C MET A 637 -8.47 -12.45 -10.52
N ALA A 638 -7.85 -11.71 -9.61
CA ALA A 638 -6.72 -10.85 -9.93
C ALA A 638 -5.68 -10.89 -8.81
N ILE A 639 -4.42 -11.15 -9.18
CA ILE A 639 -3.27 -11.24 -8.30
C ILE A 639 -2.97 -9.86 -7.72
N TRP A 640 -2.85 -9.78 -6.40
CA TRP A 640 -2.38 -8.58 -5.71
C TRP A 640 -0.85 -8.67 -5.50
N PRO A 641 -0.06 -7.70 -6.00
CA PRO A 641 1.39 -7.90 -6.16
C PRO A 641 2.23 -7.72 -4.88
N ALA A 642 1.63 -7.31 -3.77
CA ALA A 642 2.39 -6.99 -2.57
C ALA A 642 3.04 -8.22 -1.92
N PRO A 643 4.23 -8.07 -1.31
CA PRO A 643 4.81 -9.06 -0.42
C PRO A 643 3.92 -9.36 0.79
N MET A 644 3.91 -10.62 1.22
CA MET A 644 3.31 -11.06 2.48
C MET A 644 4.31 -10.84 3.61
N ILE A 645 3.99 -9.95 4.54
CA ILE A 645 4.90 -9.58 5.64
C ILE A 645 4.72 -10.50 6.84
N TYR A 646 3.52 -11.04 7.03
CA TYR A 646 3.08 -11.76 8.22
C TYR A 646 3.03 -10.90 9.50
N ALA A 647 2.66 -9.62 9.34
CA ALA A 647 2.55 -8.63 10.41
C ALA A 647 1.12 -8.50 11.02
N GLY A 648 0.27 -9.51 10.82
CA GLY A 648 -1.00 -9.67 11.54
C GLY A 648 -1.91 -8.42 11.49
N PRO A 649 -2.33 -7.86 12.65
CA PRO A 649 -3.20 -6.69 12.72
C PRO A 649 -2.65 -5.42 12.04
N THR A 650 -1.33 -5.25 11.94
CA THR A 650 -0.73 -4.14 11.20
C THR A 650 -0.91 -4.35 9.70
N GLU A 651 -0.69 -5.57 9.22
CA GLU A 651 -0.72 -5.87 7.78
C GLU A 651 -2.13 -5.94 7.19
N VAL A 652 -3.10 -6.47 7.93
CA VAL A 652 -4.49 -6.60 7.45
C VAL A 652 -5.10 -5.24 7.08
N GLN A 653 -4.69 -4.17 7.76
CA GLN A 653 -5.06 -2.80 7.42
C GLN A 653 -4.56 -2.41 6.01
N PHE A 654 -3.32 -2.78 5.66
CA PHE A 654 -2.78 -2.56 4.31
C PHE A 654 -3.45 -3.45 3.26
N HIS A 655 -3.79 -4.69 3.62
CA HIS A 655 -4.55 -5.59 2.75
C HIS A 655 -5.92 -5.01 2.39
N ALA A 656 -6.64 -4.45 3.37
CA ALA A 656 -7.95 -3.84 3.15
C ALA A 656 -7.85 -2.53 2.37
N LYS A 657 -6.96 -1.62 2.77
CA LYS A 657 -6.71 -0.36 2.05
C LYS A 657 -6.42 -0.60 0.57
N SER A 658 -5.50 -1.50 0.26
CA SER A 658 -5.11 -1.75 -1.14
C SER A 658 -6.30 -2.23 -1.97
N ARG A 659 -7.22 -2.97 -1.33
CA ARG A 659 -8.46 -3.45 -1.97
C ARG A 659 -9.47 -2.34 -2.19
N ARG A 660 -9.58 -1.42 -1.24
CA ARG A 660 -10.36 -0.19 -1.41
C ARG A 660 -9.87 0.63 -2.60
N ILE A 661 -8.55 0.81 -2.72
CA ILE A 661 -7.95 1.50 -3.86
C ILE A 661 -8.29 0.78 -5.18
N GLY A 662 -8.27 -0.55 -5.19
CA GLY A 662 -8.75 -1.38 -6.30
C GLY A 662 -10.26 -1.26 -6.61
N GLY A 663 -11.04 -0.59 -5.76
CA GLY A 663 -12.47 -0.32 -5.95
C GLY A 663 -13.40 -1.12 -5.04
N ALA A 664 -12.88 -1.95 -4.13
CA ALA A 664 -13.72 -2.72 -3.20
C ALA A 664 -14.34 -1.84 -2.12
N SER A 665 -15.67 -1.89 -1.99
CA SER A 665 -16.42 -1.22 -0.91
C SER A 665 -16.53 -2.10 0.33
N PHE A 666 -16.36 -3.41 0.18
CA PHE A 666 -16.40 -4.38 1.27
C PHE A 666 -15.14 -5.23 1.32
N PHE A 667 -14.70 -5.60 2.51
CA PHE A 667 -13.58 -6.51 2.72
C PHE A 667 -13.98 -7.66 3.64
N VAL A 668 -13.77 -8.89 3.18
CA VAL A 668 -14.04 -10.09 3.97
C VAL A 668 -12.83 -10.42 4.83
N VAL A 669 -13.03 -10.51 6.15
CA VAL A 669 -11.95 -10.77 7.12
C VAL A 669 -12.34 -11.88 8.10
N GLY A 670 -11.41 -12.84 8.29
CA GLY A 670 -11.56 -13.97 9.20
C GLY A 670 -10.76 -13.82 10.50
N ARG A 671 -10.54 -14.95 11.19
CA ARG A 671 -9.64 -15.06 12.35
C ARG A 671 -8.18 -15.05 11.90
N ASP A 672 -7.32 -14.43 12.70
CA ASP A 672 -5.87 -14.33 12.54
C ASP A 672 -5.43 -13.88 11.14
N PRO A 673 -6.02 -12.79 10.59
CA PRO A 673 -5.66 -12.33 9.26
C PRO A 673 -4.20 -11.88 9.26
N ALA A 674 -3.47 -12.31 8.24
CA ALA A 674 -2.04 -12.05 8.09
C ALA A 674 -1.14 -12.56 9.24
N GLY A 675 -1.65 -13.40 10.15
CA GLY A 675 -0.87 -13.98 11.22
C GLY A 675 -0.03 -15.19 10.77
N MET A 676 0.91 -15.56 11.63
CA MET A 676 1.63 -16.82 11.59
C MET A 676 2.09 -17.24 12.99
N PRO A 677 2.42 -18.52 13.21
CA PRO A 677 3.01 -18.95 14.47
C PRO A 677 4.42 -18.39 14.69
N ARG A 678 4.81 -18.24 15.96
CA ARG A 678 6.18 -17.93 16.38
C ARG A 678 7.16 -18.96 15.84
N SER A 679 8.25 -18.47 15.26
CA SER A 679 9.25 -19.26 14.53
C SER A 679 10.48 -19.57 15.37
N THR A 680 10.89 -18.63 16.24
CA THR A 680 12.07 -18.81 17.09
C THR A 680 11.91 -20.01 18.04
N ALA A 681 13.00 -20.76 18.22
CA ALA A 681 13.03 -21.88 19.16
C ALA A 681 12.84 -21.40 20.61
N GLY A 682 11.96 -22.07 21.36
CA GLY A 682 11.63 -21.70 22.73
C GLY A 682 10.28 -22.25 23.16
N PRO A 683 9.85 -21.96 24.41
CA PRO A 683 8.60 -22.48 24.96
C PRO A 683 7.35 -22.01 24.21
N LEU A 684 7.40 -20.85 23.55
CA LEU A 684 6.30 -20.28 22.77
C LEU A 684 6.36 -20.66 21.28
N LYS A 685 7.28 -21.53 20.86
CA LYS A 685 7.41 -21.92 19.45
C LYS A 685 6.13 -22.59 18.98
N GLY A 686 5.60 -22.14 17.85
CA GLY A 686 4.37 -22.68 17.28
C GLY A 686 3.08 -22.11 17.86
N GLU A 687 3.14 -21.25 18.87
CA GLU A 687 1.99 -20.43 19.29
C GLU A 687 1.72 -19.30 18.28
N ASP A 688 0.46 -18.89 18.13
CA ASP A 688 0.07 -17.78 17.26
C ASP A 688 0.81 -16.49 17.70
N LEU A 689 1.44 -15.78 16.75
CA LEU A 689 2.18 -14.55 17.05
C LEU A 689 1.24 -13.41 17.51
N TYR A 690 -0.01 -13.46 17.05
CA TYR A 690 -1.05 -12.49 17.36
C TYR A 690 -2.28 -13.20 17.93
N ASN A 691 -3.07 -12.49 18.72
CA ASN A 691 -4.39 -12.96 19.06
C ASN A 691 -5.28 -12.99 17.81
N GLY A 692 -5.98 -14.11 17.60
CA GLY A 692 -6.77 -14.35 16.39
C GLY A 692 -7.89 -13.33 16.12
N ASP A 693 -8.35 -12.56 17.10
CA ASP A 693 -9.41 -11.55 16.89
C ASP A 693 -8.86 -10.13 16.69
N HIS A 694 -7.59 -9.87 17.04
CA HIS A 694 -7.03 -8.52 16.98
C HIS A 694 -7.10 -7.91 15.58
N GLY A 695 -6.83 -8.69 14.53
CA GLY A 695 -6.89 -8.18 13.16
C GLY A 695 -8.27 -7.64 12.78
N ARG A 696 -9.35 -8.26 13.27
CA ARG A 696 -10.72 -7.80 13.03
C ARG A 696 -11.00 -6.49 13.77
N TYR A 697 -10.63 -6.41 15.05
CA TYR A 697 -10.90 -5.23 15.87
C TYR A 697 -10.09 -4.03 15.38
N VAL A 698 -8.78 -4.20 15.15
CA VAL A 698 -7.91 -3.12 14.68
C VAL A 698 -8.39 -2.58 13.33
N LEU A 699 -8.86 -3.46 12.44
CA LEU A 699 -9.36 -3.05 11.14
C LEU A 699 -10.62 -2.17 11.25
N SER A 700 -11.57 -2.52 12.11
CA SER A 700 -12.79 -1.72 12.37
C SER A 700 -12.52 -0.31 12.90
N TYR A 701 -11.36 -0.08 13.53
CA TYR A 701 -10.94 1.22 14.05
C TYR A 701 -9.75 1.82 13.28
N SER A 702 -9.37 1.25 12.14
CA SER A 702 -8.19 1.68 11.41
C SER A 702 -8.35 3.12 10.91
N PRO A 703 -7.41 4.03 11.20
CA PRO A 703 -7.51 5.40 10.74
C PRO A 703 -7.40 5.45 9.22
N GLY A 704 -8.33 6.18 8.59
CA GLY A 704 -8.23 6.49 7.16
C GLY A 704 -8.57 5.34 6.21
N VAL A 705 -9.29 4.29 6.65
CA VAL A 705 -9.91 3.25 5.77
C VAL A 705 -11.25 3.68 5.15
N GLY A 706 -11.70 4.91 5.46
CA GLY A 706 -12.83 5.60 4.82
C GLY A 706 -14.14 4.83 4.93
N SER A 707 -14.93 4.79 3.86
CA SER A 707 -16.25 4.14 3.82
C SER A 707 -16.21 2.63 3.60
N MET A 708 -15.04 1.99 3.64
CA MET A 708 -14.95 0.54 3.44
C MET A 708 -15.58 -0.20 4.61
N GLU A 709 -16.49 -1.12 4.32
CA GLU A 709 -17.14 -1.95 5.33
C GLU A 709 -16.47 -3.33 5.45
N PHE A 710 -16.44 -3.88 6.67
CA PHE A 710 -15.81 -5.17 6.96
C PHE A 710 -16.88 -6.25 7.20
N ILE A 711 -16.84 -7.32 6.40
CA ILE A 711 -17.70 -8.49 6.59
C ILE A 711 -16.90 -9.51 7.39
N SER A 712 -17.14 -9.54 8.69
CA SER A 712 -16.44 -10.42 9.62
C SER A 712 -17.20 -11.72 9.82
N PHE A 713 -16.48 -12.84 9.87
CA PHE A 713 -17.07 -14.16 10.09
C PHE A 713 -16.50 -14.84 11.32
N GLN A 714 -17.36 -15.56 12.05
CA GLN A 714 -16.93 -16.51 13.06
C GLN A 714 -16.36 -17.77 12.41
N GLN A 715 -15.66 -18.58 13.18
CA GLN A 715 -15.10 -19.85 12.69
C GLN A 715 -16.20 -20.81 12.24
N VAL A 716 -16.00 -21.41 11.05
CA VAL A 716 -16.89 -22.41 10.46
C VAL A 716 -16.23 -23.78 10.44
N TYR A 717 -17.04 -24.83 10.48
CA TYR A 717 -16.64 -26.23 10.53
C TYR A 717 -17.34 -27.02 9.42
N TYR A 718 -16.73 -28.12 8.98
CA TYR A 718 -17.32 -28.98 7.97
C TYR A 718 -18.37 -29.89 8.61
N ASP A 719 -19.59 -29.83 8.12
CA ASP A 719 -20.73 -30.65 8.53
C ASP A 719 -20.72 -31.96 7.75
N LYS A 720 -20.55 -33.09 8.45
CA LYS A 720 -20.50 -34.42 7.83
C LYS A 720 -21.80 -34.83 7.15
N ARG A 721 -22.95 -34.32 7.60
CA ARG A 721 -24.27 -34.72 7.06
C ARG A 721 -24.62 -33.96 5.78
N ASP A 722 -24.34 -32.66 5.79
CA ASP A 722 -24.75 -31.75 4.73
C ASP A 722 -23.62 -31.47 3.72
N HIS A 723 -22.44 -32.05 3.96
CA HIS A 723 -21.23 -31.90 3.15
C HIS A 723 -20.89 -30.43 2.83
N THR A 724 -21.05 -29.56 3.83
CA THR A 724 -20.90 -28.11 3.69
C THR A 724 -20.35 -27.47 4.96
N MET A 725 -19.91 -26.21 4.87
CA MET A 725 -19.35 -25.48 6.00
C MET A 725 -20.44 -24.71 6.74
N LYS A 726 -20.46 -24.77 8.07
CA LYS A 726 -21.42 -24.05 8.93
C LYS A 726 -20.80 -23.65 10.27
N PRO A 727 -21.36 -22.68 11.00
CA PRO A 727 -21.07 -22.49 12.42
C PRO A 727 -21.34 -23.79 13.21
N LYS A 728 -20.55 -24.07 14.24
CA LYS A 728 -20.69 -25.29 15.02
C LYS A 728 -21.97 -25.25 15.88
N GLU A 729 -22.82 -26.26 15.73
CA GLU A 729 -24.02 -26.41 16.56
C GLU A 729 -23.72 -27.30 17.77
N LYS A 730 -23.92 -26.76 18.99
CA LYS A 730 -23.62 -27.48 20.24
C LYS A 730 -24.38 -28.81 20.37
N ALA A 731 -25.63 -28.86 19.90
CA ALA A 731 -26.49 -30.05 20.00
C ALA A 731 -26.01 -31.26 19.19
N ARG A 732 -25.18 -31.03 18.16
CA ARG A 732 -24.67 -32.09 17.27
C ARG A 732 -23.17 -31.89 16.98
N ALA A 733 -22.42 -31.53 18.02
CA ALA A 733 -21.01 -31.16 17.93
C ALA A 733 -20.13 -32.22 17.23
N ASP A 734 -20.47 -33.50 17.36
CA ASP A 734 -19.75 -34.64 16.76
C ASP A 734 -19.95 -34.77 15.24
N ASP A 735 -20.94 -34.08 14.66
CA ASP A 735 -21.15 -34.03 13.22
C ASP A 735 -20.22 -33.03 12.52
N PHE A 736 -19.52 -32.19 13.29
CA PHE A 736 -18.63 -31.17 12.78
C PHE A 736 -17.17 -31.56 12.90
N ILE A 737 -16.43 -31.46 11.80
CA ILE A 737 -15.00 -31.71 11.77
C ILE A 737 -14.23 -30.46 11.35
N SER A 738 -13.02 -30.31 11.90
CA SER A 738 -12.06 -29.28 11.51
C SER A 738 -10.92 -29.92 10.74
N ILE A 739 -10.62 -29.37 9.56
CA ILE A 739 -9.49 -29.77 8.73
C ILE A 739 -8.51 -28.60 8.75
N SER A 740 -7.47 -28.72 9.57
CA SER A 740 -6.41 -27.71 9.62
C SER A 740 -5.61 -27.71 8.32
N GLY A 741 -4.93 -26.59 8.03
CA GLY A 741 -4.00 -26.52 6.90
C GLY A 741 -2.97 -27.64 6.94
N THR A 742 -2.37 -27.93 8.11
CA THR A 742 -1.43 -29.06 8.26
C THR A 742 -2.06 -30.41 7.88
N LYS A 743 -3.27 -30.70 8.36
CA LYS A 743 -3.98 -31.95 8.02
C LYS A 743 -4.26 -32.05 6.52
N MET A 744 -4.72 -30.96 5.90
CA MET A 744 -4.93 -30.89 4.44
C MET A 744 -3.66 -31.20 3.65
N ARG A 745 -2.52 -30.62 4.06
CA ARG A 745 -1.22 -30.85 3.41
C ARG A 745 -0.79 -32.31 3.51
N THR A 746 -0.91 -32.92 4.68
CA THR A 746 -0.57 -34.33 4.88
C THR A 746 -1.45 -35.24 4.02
N LEU A 747 -2.76 -34.97 3.93
CA LEU A 747 -3.67 -35.73 3.08
C LEU A 747 -3.32 -35.62 1.60
N ALA A 748 -2.99 -34.41 1.12
CA ALA A 748 -2.59 -34.20 -0.27
C ALA A 748 -1.26 -34.91 -0.59
N ALA A 749 -0.28 -34.87 0.32
CA ALA A 749 0.98 -35.61 0.17
C ALA A 749 0.77 -37.14 0.11
N LEU A 750 -0.23 -37.66 0.83
CA LEU A 750 -0.63 -39.07 0.79
C LEU A 750 -1.45 -39.45 -0.46
N GLY A 751 -1.78 -38.49 -1.32
CA GLY A 751 -2.66 -38.72 -2.48
C GLY A 751 -4.08 -39.12 -2.07
N ALA A 752 -4.60 -38.54 -0.97
CA ALA A 752 -5.90 -38.91 -0.43
C ALA A 752 -7.03 -38.72 -1.46
N VAL A 753 -7.93 -39.70 -1.52
CA VAL A 753 -9.08 -39.75 -2.43
C VAL A 753 -10.36 -39.30 -1.70
N PRO A 754 -11.49 -39.06 -2.40
CA PRO A 754 -12.75 -38.76 -1.73
C PRO A 754 -13.14 -39.81 -0.68
N CYS A 755 -13.62 -39.36 0.49
CA CYS A 755 -14.07 -40.26 1.55
C CYS A 755 -15.28 -41.11 1.14
N PRO A 756 -15.44 -42.31 1.74
CA PRO A 756 -16.66 -43.09 1.60
C PRO A 756 -17.87 -42.35 2.18
N ALA A 757 -19.09 -42.86 1.92
CA ALA A 757 -20.34 -42.24 2.34
C ALA A 757 -20.39 -41.92 3.85
N GLU A 758 -19.85 -42.80 4.69
CA GLU A 758 -19.64 -42.52 6.11
C GLU A 758 -18.24 -41.93 6.35
N ILE A 759 -18.19 -40.65 6.71
CA ILE A 759 -16.92 -39.93 6.88
C ILE A 759 -16.21 -40.39 8.16
N PRO A 760 -15.00 -40.97 8.07
CA PRO A 760 -14.27 -41.47 9.23
C PRO A 760 -13.81 -40.34 10.15
N LYS A 761 -13.73 -40.62 11.46
CA LYS A 761 -13.22 -39.66 12.46
C LYS A 761 -11.75 -39.32 12.23
N ASP A 762 -10.94 -40.31 11.86
CA ASP A 762 -9.53 -40.13 11.52
C ASP A 762 -9.32 -40.16 10.01
N LEU A 763 -9.38 -38.98 9.41
CA LEU A 763 -9.16 -38.78 7.96
C LEU A 763 -7.75 -39.19 7.52
N LEU A 764 -6.74 -39.07 8.40
CA LEU A 764 -5.36 -39.40 8.05
C LEU A 764 -5.16 -40.90 7.97
N ALA A 765 -5.71 -41.65 8.92
CA ALA A 765 -5.71 -43.11 8.89
C ALA A 765 -6.48 -43.66 7.67
N ALA A 766 -7.62 -43.04 7.34
CA ALA A 766 -8.43 -43.42 6.19
C ALA A 766 -7.89 -42.94 4.83
N LYS A 767 -6.89 -42.04 4.84
CA LYS A 767 -6.30 -41.41 3.64
C LYS A 767 -7.37 -40.85 2.69
N CYS A 768 -8.35 -40.15 3.24
CA CYS A 768 -9.45 -39.61 2.46
C CYS A 768 -9.75 -38.14 2.77
N ILE A 769 -10.34 -37.44 1.81
CA ILE A 769 -10.80 -36.05 1.95
C ILE A 769 -12.34 -36.00 1.84
N PRO A 770 -13.05 -35.31 2.75
CA PRO A 770 -14.50 -35.24 2.68
C PRO A 770 -15.01 -34.61 1.37
N PRO A 771 -16.10 -35.13 0.78
CA PRO A 771 -16.65 -34.62 -0.47
C PRO A 771 -17.04 -33.15 -0.33
N GLY A 772 -16.78 -32.33 -1.35
CA GLY A 772 -17.13 -30.91 -1.32
C GLY A 772 -16.25 -30.04 -0.40
N PHE A 773 -15.26 -30.58 0.31
CA PHE A 773 -14.27 -29.77 1.04
C PHE A 773 -13.39 -28.94 0.08
N MET A 774 -13.08 -29.48 -1.09
CA MET A 774 -12.42 -28.80 -2.20
C MET A 774 -12.97 -29.41 -3.50
N VAL A 775 -12.99 -28.61 -4.58
CA VAL A 775 -13.35 -29.11 -5.91
C VAL A 775 -12.30 -30.12 -6.41
N GLU A 776 -12.68 -31.02 -7.31
CA GLU A 776 -11.86 -32.18 -7.67
C GLU A 776 -10.57 -31.76 -8.39
N GLY A 777 -10.66 -30.89 -9.40
CA GLY A 777 -9.49 -30.38 -10.12
C GLY A 777 -8.60 -29.56 -9.20
N GLY A 778 -9.19 -28.77 -8.31
CA GLY A 778 -8.48 -28.02 -7.27
C GLY A 778 -7.69 -28.94 -6.31
N TRP A 779 -8.28 -30.05 -5.86
CA TRP A 779 -7.60 -31.03 -5.01
C TRP A 779 -6.49 -31.77 -5.76
N ALA A 780 -6.71 -32.13 -7.02
CA ALA A 780 -5.70 -32.77 -7.86
C ALA A 780 -4.44 -31.90 -8.02
N LYS A 781 -4.58 -30.57 -8.15
CA LYS A 781 -3.43 -29.64 -8.16
C LYS A 781 -2.65 -29.67 -6.84
N MET A 782 -3.36 -29.74 -5.72
CA MET A 782 -2.72 -29.84 -4.40
C MET A 782 -1.96 -31.15 -4.24
N VAL A 783 -2.54 -32.28 -4.67
CA VAL A 783 -1.88 -33.60 -4.65
C VAL A 783 -0.62 -33.59 -5.52
N ASP A 784 -0.71 -33.11 -6.76
CA ASP A 784 0.44 -33.01 -7.67
C ASP A 784 1.58 -32.19 -7.06
N TYR A 785 1.26 -31.04 -6.45
CA TYR A 785 2.25 -30.22 -5.75
C TYR A 785 2.91 -30.98 -4.60
N TYR A 786 2.14 -31.54 -3.66
CA TYR A 786 2.74 -32.17 -2.48
C TYR A 786 3.51 -33.46 -2.78
N GLN A 787 3.13 -34.21 -3.82
CA GLN A 787 3.87 -35.39 -4.26
C GLN A 787 5.14 -35.03 -5.05
N ASN A 788 5.17 -33.88 -5.73
CA ASN A 788 6.27 -33.45 -6.60
C ASN A 788 6.96 -32.15 -6.14
N LYS A 789 6.84 -31.79 -4.86
CA LYS A 789 7.33 -30.50 -4.33
C LYS A 789 8.84 -30.31 -4.47
N GLU A 790 9.62 -31.39 -4.53
CA GLU A 790 11.09 -31.36 -4.67
C GLU A 790 11.57 -31.51 -6.12
N THR A 791 10.71 -31.90 -7.07
CA THR A 791 11.12 -32.30 -8.43
C THR A 791 10.65 -31.33 -9.52
N LYS A 792 9.62 -30.53 -9.25
CA LYS A 792 9.10 -29.51 -10.17
C LYS A 792 9.55 -28.11 -9.76
N GLU A 793 9.87 -27.27 -10.74
CA GLU A 793 10.13 -25.86 -10.53
C GLU A 793 8.81 -25.08 -10.47
N TRP A 794 8.30 -24.91 -9.25
CA TRP A 794 7.13 -24.11 -8.95
C TRP A 794 7.50 -22.63 -8.85
N VAL A 795 6.55 -21.74 -9.15
CA VAL A 795 6.70 -20.29 -8.96
C VAL A 795 6.27 -19.95 -7.53
N PRO A 796 7.21 -19.76 -6.56
CA PRO A 796 6.82 -19.61 -5.16
C PRO A 796 6.01 -18.33 -4.94
N TYR A 797 6.46 -17.26 -5.60
CA TYR A 797 5.87 -15.94 -5.68
C TYR A 797 6.35 -15.25 -6.96
N SER A 798 5.87 -14.04 -7.23
CA SER A 798 6.24 -13.27 -8.44
C SER A 798 7.73 -12.91 -8.41
N THR A 799 8.53 -13.71 -9.14
CA THR A 799 9.96 -13.51 -9.40
C THR A 799 10.17 -13.29 -10.90
N MET A 800 11.05 -12.36 -11.25
CA MET A 800 11.29 -12.04 -12.67
C MET A 800 12.15 -13.14 -13.31
N HIS A 801 11.67 -13.73 -14.41
CA HIS A 801 12.36 -14.79 -15.17
C HIS A 801 12.94 -14.30 -16.50
N GLU A 802 12.99 -12.99 -16.73
CA GLU A 802 13.62 -12.42 -17.92
C GLU A 802 15.15 -12.48 -17.77
N PRO A 803 15.87 -13.23 -18.63
CA PRO A 803 17.31 -13.34 -18.54
C PRO A 803 18.01 -12.05 -18.99
N PRO A 804 19.28 -11.83 -18.57
CA PRO A 804 20.11 -10.77 -19.12
C PRO A 804 20.33 -10.97 -20.63
N ALA A 805 20.81 -9.92 -21.31
CA ALA A 805 21.18 -10.02 -22.71
C ALA A 805 22.29 -11.07 -22.91
N LEU A 806 22.03 -12.03 -23.81
CA LEU A 806 22.95 -13.10 -24.17
C LEU A 806 23.74 -12.75 -25.43
N ALA A 807 24.94 -13.29 -25.57
CA ALA A 807 25.70 -13.20 -26.81
C ALA A 807 24.91 -13.82 -27.97
N PRO A 808 25.03 -13.31 -29.22
CA PRO A 808 24.22 -13.78 -30.36
C PRO A 808 24.32 -15.28 -30.68
N TYR A 809 25.43 -15.92 -30.28
CA TYR A 809 25.76 -17.34 -30.47
C TYR A 809 25.50 -18.20 -29.23
N ALA A 810 25.00 -17.61 -28.14
CA ALA A 810 24.68 -18.29 -26.90
C ALA A 810 23.17 -18.59 -26.82
N LYS A 811 22.82 -19.76 -26.28
CA LYS A 811 21.42 -20.23 -26.16
C LYS A 811 21.07 -20.56 -24.72
N ALA A 812 20.06 -19.87 -24.18
CA ALA A 812 19.50 -20.18 -22.88
C ALA A 812 18.54 -21.38 -22.93
N SER A 813 18.53 -22.14 -21.85
CA SER A 813 17.57 -23.19 -21.53
C SER A 813 17.19 -23.10 -20.06
N GLY A 814 16.02 -23.64 -19.68
CA GLY A 814 15.48 -23.47 -18.32
C GLY A 814 14.92 -22.08 -18.04
N LYS A 815 14.47 -21.84 -16.80
CA LYS A 815 13.92 -20.54 -16.36
C LYS A 815 15.02 -19.73 -15.66
N PHE A 816 15.23 -18.47 -16.04
CA PHE A 816 16.14 -17.58 -15.33
C PHE A 816 15.71 -17.41 -13.86
N ASN A 817 16.66 -17.24 -12.94
CA ASN A 817 16.43 -17.30 -11.48
C ASN A 817 15.95 -18.67 -10.96
N ALA A 818 16.10 -19.73 -11.75
CA ALA A 818 15.95 -21.12 -11.31
C ALA A 818 17.25 -21.91 -11.54
N LEU A 819 17.44 -23.01 -10.78
CA LEU A 819 18.64 -23.85 -10.90
C LEU A 819 18.72 -24.60 -12.26
N SER A 820 17.59 -24.72 -12.96
CA SER A 820 17.54 -25.25 -14.33
C SER A 820 18.18 -24.33 -15.37
N PHE A 821 18.33 -23.03 -15.10
CA PHE A 821 18.87 -22.09 -16.09
C PHE A 821 20.28 -22.47 -16.54
N ALA A 822 20.50 -22.55 -17.84
CA ALA A 822 21.79 -22.81 -18.44
C ALA A 822 21.95 -22.09 -19.77
N VAL A 823 23.12 -21.49 -19.98
CA VAL A 823 23.54 -20.86 -21.24
C VAL A 823 24.57 -21.76 -21.91
N SER A 824 24.24 -22.22 -23.10
CA SER A 824 25.04 -23.12 -23.93
C SER A 824 25.59 -22.40 -25.16
N PHE A 825 26.64 -22.96 -25.76
CA PHE A 825 27.40 -22.36 -26.86
C PHE A 825 27.37 -23.26 -28.09
N ASP A 826 27.45 -22.67 -29.28
CA ASP A 826 27.57 -23.41 -30.54
C ASP A 826 28.78 -22.98 -31.37
N ARG A 827 28.97 -23.60 -32.54
CA ARG A 827 30.13 -23.40 -33.41
C ARG A 827 30.24 -22.00 -34.01
N SER A 828 29.21 -21.16 -33.89
CA SER A 828 29.27 -19.76 -34.29
C SER A 828 29.94 -18.86 -33.24
N THR A 829 30.30 -19.41 -32.08
CA THR A 829 31.11 -18.73 -31.06
C THR A 829 32.42 -18.25 -31.70
N PRO A 830 32.79 -16.97 -31.57
CA PRO A 830 34.03 -16.44 -32.13
C PRO A 830 35.23 -16.87 -31.29
N GLY A 831 36.41 -16.87 -31.92
CA GLY A 831 37.66 -17.13 -31.20
C GLY A 831 37.85 -18.57 -30.75
N LEU A 832 37.12 -19.52 -31.35
CA LEU A 832 37.33 -20.95 -31.10
C LEU A 832 38.71 -21.40 -31.56
N ALA A 833 39.33 -22.27 -30.76
CA ALA A 833 40.59 -22.91 -31.12
C ALA A 833 40.38 -23.86 -32.33
N PRO A 834 41.38 -24.05 -33.21
CA PRO A 834 41.24 -24.87 -34.42
C PRO A 834 40.69 -26.28 -34.16
N GLU A 835 41.09 -26.89 -33.05
CA GLU A 835 40.64 -28.20 -32.58
C GLU A 835 39.13 -28.28 -32.25
N ALA A 836 38.48 -27.15 -32.01
CA ALA A 836 37.05 -27.08 -31.70
C ALA A 836 36.12 -27.13 -32.93
N ALA A 837 36.67 -27.10 -34.16
CA ALA A 837 35.86 -27.07 -35.38
C ALA A 837 35.02 -28.35 -35.61
N SER A 838 35.41 -29.48 -35.00
CA SER A 838 34.80 -30.80 -35.20
C SER A 838 33.85 -31.23 -34.07
N THR A 839 33.84 -30.57 -32.91
CA THR A 839 33.03 -31.00 -31.75
C THR A 839 31.55 -30.61 -31.90
N PRO A 840 30.58 -31.47 -31.53
CA PRO A 840 29.16 -31.11 -31.49
C PRO A 840 28.79 -30.24 -30.28
N VAL A 841 29.62 -30.19 -29.24
CA VAL A 841 29.38 -29.42 -28.00
C VAL A 841 30.54 -28.45 -27.78
N VAL A 842 30.24 -27.15 -27.81
CA VAL A 842 31.23 -26.09 -27.57
C VAL A 842 31.28 -25.77 -26.08
N SER A 843 32.50 -25.66 -25.54
CA SER A 843 32.74 -25.30 -24.15
C SER A 843 33.39 -23.93 -24.09
N PRO A 844 32.83 -22.97 -23.33
CA PRO A 844 33.42 -21.65 -23.17
C PRO A 844 34.79 -21.73 -22.49
N TRP A 845 35.03 -22.76 -21.68
CA TRP A 845 36.29 -22.94 -20.96
C TRP A 845 37.36 -23.62 -21.82
N HIS A 846 37.02 -24.67 -22.55
CA HIS A 846 38.02 -25.51 -23.22
C HIS A 846 38.21 -25.19 -24.72
N HIS A 847 37.16 -24.76 -25.39
CA HIS A 847 37.14 -24.62 -26.85
C HIS A 847 37.38 -23.19 -27.35
N VAL A 848 37.18 -22.17 -26.51
CA VAL A 848 37.59 -20.79 -26.82
C VAL A 848 39.11 -20.70 -26.63
N ALA A 849 39.83 -20.13 -27.60
CA ALA A 849 41.28 -19.99 -27.50
C ALA A 849 41.66 -18.94 -26.43
N LEU A 850 42.73 -19.17 -25.67
CA LEU A 850 43.22 -18.18 -24.71
C LEU A 850 43.69 -16.87 -25.36
N GLY A 851 44.40 -16.96 -26.49
CA GLY A 851 44.95 -15.80 -27.20
C GLY A 851 43.92 -15.10 -28.09
N ALA A 852 43.94 -13.77 -28.13
CA ALA A 852 43.11 -12.99 -29.03
C ALA A 852 43.55 -13.17 -30.51
N PRO A 853 42.61 -13.19 -31.48
CA PRO A 853 42.96 -13.19 -32.90
C PRO A 853 43.90 -12.02 -33.25
N GLY A 854 45.00 -12.31 -33.95
CA GLY A 854 46.01 -11.30 -34.29
C GLY A 854 47.16 -11.15 -33.28
N GLY A 855 47.18 -11.93 -32.19
CA GLY A 855 48.34 -12.06 -31.31
C GLY A 855 48.54 -10.95 -30.27
N HIS A 856 47.62 -10.00 -30.19
CA HIS A 856 47.67 -8.89 -29.24
C HIS A 856 46.58 -9.05 -28.17
N GLY A 857 46.91 -9.68 -27.04
CA GLY A 857 46.02 -9.83 -25.89
C GLY A 857 45.40 -11.23 -25.73
N TYR A 858 44.37 -11.31 -24.89
CA TYR A 858 43.70 -12.54 -24.46
C TYR A 858 42.21 -12.48 -24.80
N GLN A 859 41.53 -13.62 -24.79
CA GLN A 859 40.07 -13.67 -24.85
C GLN A 859 39.50 -13.89 -23.46
N MET A 860 38.47 -13.14 -23.10
CA MET A 860 37.65 -13.34 -21.90
C MET A 860 36.32 -13.93 -22.33
N VAL A 861 35.75 -14.86 -21.55
CA VAL A 861 34.32 -15.20 -21.67
C VAL A 861 33.56 -14.52 -20.54
N VAL A 862 32.63 -13.64 -20.89
CA VAL A 862 31.84 -12.88 -19.91
C VAL A 862 30.76 -13.77 -19.28
N GLU A 863 30.76 -13.86 -17.96
CA GLU A 863 29.76 -14.61 -17.18
C GLU A 863 28.75 -13.67 -16.53
N ILE A 864 29.24 -12.60 -15.91
CA ILE A 864 28.43 -11.62 -15.19
C ILE A 864 28.65 -10.24 -15.82
N PRO A 865 27.70 -9.77 -16.64
CA PRO A 865 27.77 -8.44 -17.21
C PRO A 865 27.79 -7.32 -16.18
N LYS A 866 28.37 -6.19 -16.56
CA LYS A 866 28.25 -4.94 -15.82
C LYS A 866 26.79 -4.57 -15.58
N GLY A 867 26.49 -4.11 -14.37
CA GLY A 867 25.16 -3.66 -13.96
C GLY A 867 24.16 -4.80 -13.78
N THR A 868 24.61 -5.99 -13.39
CA THR A 868 23.77 -7.11 -12.96
C THR A 868 24.16 -7.54 -11.54
N THR A 869 23.32 -8.33 -10.88
CA THR A 869 23.64 -8.92 -9.57
C THR A 869 23.62 -10.44 -9.58
N SER A 870 22.98 -11.08 -10.56
CA SER A 870 22.93 -12.55 -10.63
C SER A 870 24.33 -13.16 -10.76
N LYS A 871 24.68 -14.08 -9.84
CA LYS A 871 25.97 -14.79 -9.90
C LYS A 871 25.85 -15.94 -10.89
N LEU A 872 26.37 -15.72 -12.09
CA LEU A 872 26.47 -16.69 -13.16
C LEU A 872 27.91 -17.15 -13.28
N GLU A 873 28.13 -18.44 -13.50
CA GLU A 873 29.47 -19.03 -13.65
C GLU A 873 29.43 -20.30 -14.50
N VAL A 874 30.54 -20.61 -15.14
CA VAL A 874 30.76 -21.82 -15.91
C VAL A 874 30.77 -23.04 -14.99
N GLN A 875 29.97 -24.03 -15.36
CA GLN A 875 29.82 -25.26 -14.59
C GLN A 875 30.84 -26.32 -15.02
N LYS A 876 31.95 -26.41 -14.28
CA LYS A 876 33.09 -27.29 -14.56
C LYS A 876 32.72 -28.76 -14.76
N GLY A 877 31.76 -29.28 -13.99
CA GLY A 877 31.36 -30.69 -14.02
C GLY A 877 30.27 -31.06 -15.03
N VAL A 878 29.69 -30.09 -15.73
CA VAL A 878 28.57 -30.32 -16.66
C VAL A 878 29.08 -30.36 -18.10
N ALA A 879 28.53 -31.27 -18.91
CA ALA A 879 28.92 -31.42 -20.31
C ALA A 879 28.81 -30.10 -21.09
N GLY A 880 29.90 -29.71 -21.76
CA GLY A 880 30.00 -28.44 -22.49
C GLY A 880 30.23 -27.21 -21.62
N ASN A 881 30.42 -27.37 -20.30
CA ASN A 881 30.64 -26.30 -19.33
C ASN A 881 29.71 -25.09 -19.53
N PRO A 882 28.37 -25.27 -19.50
CA PRO A 882 27.44 -24.16 -19.66
C PRO A 882 27.59 -23.15 -18.52
N ILE A 883 27.24 -21.89 -18.78
CA ILE A 883 27.12 -20.87 -17.73
C ILE A 883 25.76 -21.08 -17.04
N LYS A 884 25.76 -21.25 -15.71
CA LYS A 884 24.56 -21.42 -14.89
C LYS A 884 24.61 -20.49 -13.68
N HIS A 885 23.48 -20.37 -12.95
CA HIS A 885 23.50 -19.72 -11.63
C HIS A 885 24.37 -20.51 -10.66
N ASP A 886 25.23 -19.80 -9.92
CA ASP A 886 25.81 -20.34 -8.70
C ASP A 886 24.68 -20.58 -7.68
N SER A 887 24.81 -21.64 -6.88
CA SER A 887 23.80 -22.05 -5.92
C SER A 887 24.37 -22.27 -4.53
N LYS A 888 23.61 -21.88 -3.51
CA LYS A 888 23.93 -22.14 -2.10
C LYS A 888 22.69 -22.68 -1.41
N LYS A 889 22.81 -23.87 -0.80
CA LYS A 889 21.69 -24.56 -0.13
C LYS A 889 20.44 -24.69 -1.05
N GLY A 890 20.66 -24.96 -2.33
CA GLY A 890 19.57 -25.13 -3.31
C GLY A 890 18.87 -23.84 -3.76
N LYS A 891 19.44 -22.66 -3.48
CA LYS A 891 18.94 -21.37 -3.96
C LYS A 891 19.98 -20.67 -4.84
N VAL A 892 19.53 -19.98 -5.87
CA VAL A 892 20.39 -19.14 -6.72
C VAL A 892 21.05 -18.03 -5.89
N ARG A 893 22.26 -17.61 -6.28
CA ARG A 893 23.00 -16.54 -5.60
C ARG A 893 22.98 -15.23 -6.39
N GLU A 894 22.99 -14.12 -5.64
CA GLU A 894 23.09 -12.77 -6.18
C GLU A 894 24.05 -11.92 -5.34
N TYR A 895 24.71 -10.94 -5.96
CA TYR A 895 25.48 -9.91 -5.27
C TYR A 895 24.55 -8.86 -4.69
N THR A 896 24.49 -8.80 -3.36
CA THR A 896 23.61 -7.90 -2.62
C THR A 896 24.31 -6.64 -2.11
N TYR A 897 25.64 -6.55 -2.27
CA TYR A 897 26.42 -5.37 -1.87
C TYR A 897 26.28 -4.18 -2.83
N GLY A 898 25.99 -4.40 -4.11
CA GLY A 898 25.80 -3.34 -5.10
C GLY A 898 25.85 -3.88 -6.54
N LEU A 899 25.45 -3.06 -7.50
CA LEU A 899 25.63 -3.39 -8.92
C LEU A 899 27.11 -3.52 -9.26
N THR A 900 27.43 -4.50 -10.10
CA THR A 900 28.77 -4.59 -10.70
C THR A 900 28.99 -3.38 -11.62
N PHE A 901 30.09 -2.65 -11.42
CA PHE A 901 30.49 -1.57 -12.34
C PHE A 901 31.54 -2.05 -13.35
N PHE A 902 31.81 -3.35 -13.36
CA PHE A 902 32.76 -4.08 -14.21
C PHE A 902 32.06 -5.30 -14.83
N ASN A 903 32.63 -5.83 -15.91
CA ASN A 903 32.24 -7.15 -16.43
C ASN A 903 33.13 -8.22 -15.77
N TYR A 904 32.57 -9.36 -15.43
CA TYR A 904 33.29 -10.47 -14.81
C TYR A 904 33.14 -11.74 -15.64
N GLY A 905 34.17 -12.57 -15.64
CA GLY A 905 34.13 -13.87 -16.25
C GLY A 905 35.45 -14.60 -16.09
N LEU A 906 35.76 -15.46 -17.05
CA LEU A 906 36.93 -16.35 -16.99
C LEU A 906 37.86 -16.19 -18.19
N LEU A 907 39.13 -16.51 -17.99
CA LEU A 907 40.11 -16.72 -19.05
C LEU A 907 40.05 -18.18 -19.54
N PRO A 908 39.67 -18.44 -20.80
CA PRO A 908 39.52 -19.79 -21.30
C PRO A 908 40.88 -20.49 -21.38
N GLN A 909 40.87 -21.82 -21.34
CA GLN A 909 42.06 -22.66 -21.36
C GLN A 909 43.05 -22.36 -20.22
N THR A 910 42.55 -21.93 -19.05
CA THR A 910 43.34 -21.75 -17.83
C THR A 910 42.74 -22.59 -16.70
N TRP A 911 43.56 -22.99 -15.74
CA TRP A 911 43.10 -23.70 -14.55
C TRP A 911 44.09 -23.46 -13.40
N GLU A 912 43.58 -23.04 -12.24
CA GLU A 912 44.35 -22.84 -11.02
C GLU A 912 44.52 -24.17 -10.28
N ASP A 913 45.67 -24.81 -10.47
CA ASP A 913 45.98 -26.12 -9.89
C ASP A 913 46.08 -26.05 -8.34
N PRO A 914 45.23 -26.77 -7.59
CA PRO A 914 45.31 -26.81 -6.12
C PRO A 914 46.61 -27.39 -5.56
N ALA A 915 47.35 -28.16 -6.37
CA ALA A 915 48.66 -28.66 -5.99
C ALA A 915 49.74 -27.56 -6.05
N HIS A 916 49.51 -26.49 -6.80
CA HIS A 916 50.40 -25.33 -6.81
C HIS A 916 50.20 -24.50 -5.54
N ARG A 917 51.33 -24.08 -4.93
CA ARG A 917 51.34 -23.26 -3.72
C ARG A 917 52.09 -21.96 -3.94
N SER A 918 51.45 -20.85 -3.54
CA SER A 918 52.07 -19.53 -3.46
C SER A 918 52.07 -19.09 -2.00
N GLY A 919 53.25 -19.12 -1.37
CA GLY A 919 53.37 -18.99 0.09
C GLY A 919 52.62 -20.12 0.82
N ASN A 920 51.66 -19.75 1.67
CA ASN A 920 50.83 -20.68 2.45
C ASN A 920 49.51 -21.04 1.78
N HIS A 921 49.27 -20.55 0.55
CA HIS A 921 47.98 -20.67 -0.12
C HIS A 921 48.05 -21.59 -1.33
N THR A 922 47.00 -22.38 -1.55
CA THR A 922 46.82 -23.26 -2.72
C THR A 922 45.98 -22.55 -3.79
N GLY A 923 46.05 -23.00 -5.04
CA GLY A 923 45.10 -22.57 -6.08
C GLY A 923 43.66 -22.98 -5.74
N ASP A 924 42.68 -22.25 -6.28
CA ASP A 924 41.25 -22.35 -5.96
C ASP A 924 40.49 -23.44 -6.76
N ASN A 925 41.18 -24.18 -7.62
CA ASN A 925 40.61 -25.23 -8.47
C ASN A 925 39.63 -24.73 -9.54
N ASP A 926 39.69 -23.46 -9.95
CA ASP A 926 38.82 -22.84 -10.94
C ASP A 926 39.57 -22.36 -12.20
N PRO A 927 38.86 -22.06 -13.31
CA PRO A 927 39.42 -21.26 -14.38
C PRO A 927 39.82 -19.88 -13.84
N LEU A 928 40.88 -19.30 -14.37
CA LEU A 928 41.42 -18.03 -13.88
C LEU A 928 40.40 -16.90 -14.09
N ASP A 929 40.07 -16.20 -13.01
CA ASP A 929 39.08 -15.14 -13.01
C ASP A 929 39.61 -13.85 -13.64
N ILE A 930 38.73 -13.15 -14.37
CA ILE A 930 39.06 -11.89 -15.04
C ILE A 930 37.97 -10.85 -14.88
N ILE A 931 38.42 -9.62 -14.58
CA ILE A 931 37.59 -8.44 -14.37
C ILE A 931 37.94 -7.41 -15.45
N GLU A 932 36.97 -7.13 -16.32
CA GLU A 932 37.08 -6.13 -17.38
C GLU A 932 36.45 -4.81 -16.93
N LEU A 933 37.26 -3.75 -16.90
CA LEU A 933 36.95 -2.48 -16.23
C LEU A 933 36.45 -1.37 -17.16
N GLY A 934 36.16 -1.69 -18.42
CA GLY A 934 35.76 -0.73 -19.43
C GLY A 934 34.40 -0.09 -19.24
N GLY A 935 34.11 0.85 -20.13
CA GLY A 935 32.86 1.62 -20.11
C GLY A 935 31.64 0.76 -20.47
N ALA A 936 31.80 -0.17 -21.41
CA ALA A 936 30.72 -0.91 -22.04
C ALA A 936 30.13 -2.03 -21.15
N LYS A 937 28.80 -2.19 -21.20
CA LYS A 937 28.11 -3.37 -20.67
C LYS A 937 28.16 -4.49 -21.72
N ARG A 938 28.72 -5.65 -21.34
CA ARG A 938 28.81 -6.84 -22.20
C ARG A 938 27.59 -7.77 -22.02
N ARG A 939 27.56 -8.87 -22.75
CA ARG A 939 26.49 -9.89 -22.70
C ARG A 939 26.98 -11.18 -22.06
N VAL A 940 26.06 -11.96 -21.48
CA VAL A 940 26.41 -13.29 -20.94
C VAL A 940 26.87 -14.19 -22.09
N GLY A 941 28.00 -14.86 -21.88
CA GLY A 941 28.67 -15.71 -22.86
C GLY A 941 29.44 -14.94 -23.95
N GLU A 942 29.56 -13.62 -23.85
CA GLU A 942 30.30 -12.86 -24.85
C GLU A 942 31.81 -13.12 -24.73
N VAL A 943 32.43 -13.54 -25.83
CA VAL A 943 33.88 -13.64 -25.98
C VAL A 943 34.43 -12.27 -26.36
N VAL A 944 35.25 -11.68 -25.49
CA VAL A 944 35.77 -10.32 -25.62
C VAL A 944 37.29 -10.36 -25.67
N PRO A 945 37.93 -9.81 -26.72
CA PRO A 945 39.37 -9.56 -26.72
C PRO A 945 39.74 -8.48 -25.70
N VAL A 946 40.68 -8.79 -24.82
CA VAL A 946 41.11 -7.94 -23.71
C VAL A 946 42.63 -7.86 -23.62
N LYS A 947 43.13 -6.79 -23.01
CA LYS A 947 44.52 -6.68 -22.56
C LYS A 947 44.59 -6.62 -21.04
N VAL A 948 45.64 -7.25 -20.50
CA VAL A 948 45.87 -7.37 -19.05
C VAL A 948 46.57 -6.12 -18.54
N LEU A 949 46.07 -5.60 -17.42
CA LEU A 949 46.59 -4.42 -16.73
C LEU A 949 47.35 -4.78 -15.44
N GLY A 950 46.91 -5.83 -14.75
CA GLY A 950 47.47 -6.26 -13.46
C GLY A 950 46.69 -7.43 -12.84
N ASN A 951 46.97 -7.73 -11.58
CA ASN A 951 46.33 -8.84 -10.86
C ASN A 951 46.08 -8.48 -9.38
N LEU A 952 44.87 -8.77 -8.88
CA LEU A 952 44.54 -8.70 -7.45
C LEU A 952 44.42 -10.12 -6.88
N LYS A 953 45.03 -10.35 -5.71
CA LYS A 953 45.06 -11.66 -5.06
C LYS A 953 44.13 -11.68 -3.86
N LEU A 954 42.99 -12.35 -3.98
CA LEU A 954 42.05 -12.56 -2.90
C LEU A 954 42.44 -13.82 -2.11
N ILE A 955 42.38 -13.74 -0.79
CA ILE A 955 42.60 -14.89 0.09
C ILE A 955 41.23 -15.33 0.61
N ASP A 956 40.77 -16.50 0.19
CA ASP A 956 39.51 -17.09 0.66
C ASP A 956 39.78 -18.46 1.29
N GLN A 957 39.52 -18.59 2.59
CA GLN A 957 39.63 -19.87 3.33
C GLN A 957 40.97 -20.63 3.16
N GLY A 958 42.06 -19.92 2.90
CA GLY A 958 43.39 -20.50 2.68
C GLY A 958 43.75 -20.72 1.23
N GLU A 959 42.82 -20.52 0.30
CA GLU A 959 43.04 -20.53 -1.15
C GLU A 959 43.42 -19.13 -1.65
N LEU A 960 44.30 -19.09 -2.64
CA LEU A 960 44.66 -17.89 -3.37
C LEU A 960 43.81 -17.83 -4.64
N ASP A 961 43.01 -16.78 -4.75
CA ASP A 961 42.09 -16.55 -5.85
C ASP A 961 42.58 -15.33 -6.64
N HIS A 962 42.99 -15.55 -7.88
CA HIS A 962 43.58 -14.54 -8.75
C HIS A 962 42.51 -13.80 -9.55
N LYS A 963 42.36 -12.49 -9.31
CA LYS A 963 41.49 -11.60 -10.09
C LYS A 963 42.31 -10.80 -11.09
N ILE A 964 42.41 -11.31 -12.32
CA ILE A 964 43.11 -10.62 -13.40
C ILE A 964 42.35 -9.35 -13.79
N LEU A 965 43.04 -8.21 -13.77
CA LEU A 965 42.46 -6.92 -14.18
C LEU A 965 42.73 -6.68 -15.66
N ALA A 966 41.70 -6.32 -16.40
CA ALA A 966 41.80 -6.15 -17.84
C ALA A 966 40.95 -4.99 -18.37
N LEU A 967 41.25 -4.61 -19.61
CA LEU A 967 40.45 -3.67 -20.40
C LEU A 967 40.20 -4.27 -21.79
N ALA A 968 38.97 -4.15 -22.29
CA ALA A 968 38.64 -4.59 -23.63
C ALA A 968 39.45 -3.83 -24.69
N LEU A 969 39.88 -4.52 -25.75
CA LEU A 969 40.67 -3.93 -26.83
C LEU A 969 39.88 -2.91 -27.67
N ASP A 970 38.54 -3.04 -27.67
CA ASP A 970 37.61 -2.13 -28.33
C ASP A 970 37.13 -0.98 -27.42
N ASP A 971 37.63 -0.89 -26.17
CA ASP A 971 37.28 0.22 -25.27
C ASP A 971 37.89 1.54 -25.81
N PRO A 972 37.14 2.66 -25.79
CA PRO A 972 37.66 3.96 -26.25
C PRO A 972 38.95 4.40 -25.56
N LYS A 973 39.21 3.95 -24.33
CA LYS A 973 40.43 4.26 -23.56
C LYS A 973 41.54 3.20 -23.73
N ALA A 974 41.33 2.18 -24.55
CA ALA A 974 42.32 1.15 -24.80
C ALA A 974 43.65 1.69 -25.36
N GLY A 975 43.68 2.85 -26.02
CA GLY A 975 44.96 3.47 -26.41
C GLY A 975 45.77 4.00 -25.22
N ALA A 976 45.08 4.54 -24.20
CA ALA A 976 45.70 5.29 -23.10
C ALA A 976 45.99 4.45 -21.85
N VAL A 977 45.23 3.37 -21.61
CA VAL A 977 45.30 2.58 -20.38
C VAL A 977 46.07 1.28 -20.61
N ASN A 978 47.36 1.20 -20.30
CA ASN A 978 48.18 0.00 -20.53
C ASN A 978 48.68 -0.68 -19.24
N SER A 979 48.43 -0.05 -18.09
CA SER A 979 48.84 -0.52 -16.77
C SER A 979 47.80 -0.08 -15.72
N VAL A 980 47.90 -0.61 -14.50
CA VAL A 980 47.09 -0.13 -13.36
C VAL A 980 47.34 1.36 -13.05
N ALA A 981 48.57 1.83 -13.24
CA ALA A 981 48.89 3.25 -13.06
C ALA A 981 48.18 4.14 -14.10
N ASP A 982 48.07 3.67 -15.34
CA ASP A 982 47.28 4.36 -16.37
C ASP A 982 45.78 4.29 -16.07
N LEU A 983 45.30 3.14 -15.55
CA LEU A 983 43.90 3.00 -15.15
C LEU A 983 43.52 4.05 -14.09
N GLU A 984 44.33 4.23 -13.06
CA GLU A 984 44.03 5.21 -12.02
C GLU A 984 44.10 6.66 -12.54
N ARG A 985 44.99 6.92 -13.50
CA ARG A 985 45.10 8.25 -14.13
C ARG A 985 43.92 8.55 -15.06
N GLU A 986 43.55 7.61 -15.92
CA GLU A 986 42.53 7.82 -16.96
C GLU A 986 41.10 7.52 -16.46
N MET A 987 40.97 6.72 -15.40
CA MET A 987 39.71 6.25 -14.81
C MET A 987 39.78 6.30 -13.27
N PRO A 988 39.97 7.52 -12.69
CA PRO A 988 40.21 7.67 -11.25
C PRO A 988 39.07 7.12 -10.40
N GLY A 989 39.41 6.44 -9.30
CA GLY A 989 38.44 5.88 -8.36
C GLY A 989 37.89 4.50 -8.72
N VAL A 990 38.14 3.99 -9.94
CA VAL A 990 37.69 2.64 -10.34
C VAL A 990 38.39 1.54 -9.53
N LEU A 991 39.72 1.63 -9.37
CA LEU A 991 40.48 0.65 -8.60
C LEU A 991 40.13 0.69 -7.10
N PRO A 992 40.08 1.86 -6.41
CA PRO A 992 39.61 1.92 -5.03
C PRO A 992 38.20 1.34 -4.85
N ALA A 993 37.28 1.61 -5.77
CA ALA A 993 35.93 1.03 -5.72
C ALA A 993 35.95 -0.48 -5.90
N LEU A 994 36.86 -1.01 -6.73
CA LEU A 994 37.00 -2.46 -6.96
C LEU A 994 37.56 -3.17 -5.73
N VAL A 995 38.59 -2.61 -5.11
CA VAL A 995 39.17 -3.15 -3.87
C VAL A 995 38.13 -3.17 -2.75
N ASP A 996 37.36 -2.09 -2.57
CA ASP A 996 36.24 -2.04 -1.62
C ASP A 996 35.20 -3.12 -1.93
N TRP A 997 34.78 -3.22 -3.19
CA TRP A 997 33.79 -4.20 -3.61
C TRP A 997 34.24 -5.65 -3.35
N LEU A 998 35.47 -6.01 -3.75
CA LEU A 998 36.03 -7.36 -3.56
C LEU A 998 36.19 -7.74 -2.08
N LYS A 999 36.53 -6.76 -1.23
CA LYS A 999 36.60 -6.98 0.23
C LYS A 999 35.22 -7.19 0.84
N MET A 1000 34.22 -6.45 0.38
CA MET A 1000 32.95 -6.31 1.10
C MET A 1000 31.79 -7.13 0.52
N TYR A 1001 31.86 -7.62 -0.73
CA TYR A 1001 30.68 -8.22 -1.38
C TYR A 1001 30.09 -9.45 -0.68
N LYS A 1002 30.89 -10.18 0.12
CA LYS A 1002 30.42 -11.35 0.89
C LYS A 1002 29.84 -10.96 2.27
N THR A 1003 30.01 -9.72 2.71
CA THR A 1003 29.55 -9.28 4.04
C THR A 1003 28.02 -9.27 4.15
N THR A 1004 27.33 -8.98 3.06
CA THR A 1004 25.87 -9.06 2.97
C THR A 1004 25.35 -10.50 3.02
N ASP A 1005 26.20 -11.50 2.75
CA ASP A 1005 25.91 -12.93 2.98
C ASP A 1005 26.21 -13.37 4.43
N GLY A 1006 26.54 -12.42 5.32
CA GLY A 1006 26.92 -12.67 6.72
C GLY A 1006 28.34 -13.25 6.90
N LYS A 1007 29.19 -13.17 5.86
CA LYS A 1007 30.61 -13.54 5.98
C LYS A 1007 31.45 -12.37 6.48
N GLU A 1008 32.64 -12.67 6.99
CA GLU A 1008 33.63 -11.64 7.32
C GLU A 1008 34.14 -10.92 6.06
N VAL A 1009 34.80 -9.79 6.26
CA VAL A 1009 35.45 -9.02 5.19
C VAL A 1009 36.54 -9.87 4.54
N ASN A 1010 36.53 -9.99 3.21
CA ASN A 1010 37.60 -10.73 2.52
C ASN A 1010 38.94 -10.00 2.67
N VAL A 1011 40.02 -10.79 2.66
CA VAL A 1011 41.39 -10.28 2.75
C VAL A 1011 42.04 -10.34 1.38
N LEU A 1012 42.64 -9.23 0.94
CA LEU A 1012 43.55 -9.24 -0.21
C LEU A 1012 44.98 -9.45 0.29
N ALA A 1013 45.81 -10.16 -0.48
CA ALA A 1013 47.23 -10.27 -0.19
C ALA A 1013 47.95 -8.90 -0.26
N SER A 1014 47.43 -8.01 -1.12
CA SER A 1014 47.83 -6.61 -1.25
C SER A 1014 46.68 -5.81 -1.83
N ASP A 1015 46.48 -4.58 -1.35
CA ASP A 1015 45.52 -3.62 -1.93
C ASP A 1015 46.06 -2.97 -3.21
N VAL A 1016 47.37 -3.08 -3.45
CA VAL A 1016 48.02 -2.67 -4.70
C VAL A 1016 48.08 -3.89 -5.63
N PRO A 1017 47.51 -3.82 -6.84
CA PRO A 1017 47.60 -4.91 -7.80
C PRO A 1017 49.04 -5.16 -8.26
N ASP A 1018 49.34 -6.41 -8.59
CA ASP A 1018 50.57 -6.79 -9.28
C ASP A 1018 50.60 -6.18 -10.70
N SER A 1019 51.80 -6.10 -11.28
CA SER A 1019 52.02 -5.58 -12.63
C SER A 1019 51.37 -6.44 -13.72
N ALA A 1020 51.19 -5.86 -14.91
CA ALA A 1020 50.68 -6.60 -16.07
C ALA A 1020 51.55 -7.81 -16.43
N ASP A 1021 52.88 -7.73 -16.24
CA ASP A 1021 53.78 -8.83 -16.59
C ASP A 1021 53.73 -9.97 -15.57
N GLU A 1022 53.58 -9.66 -14.28
CA GLU A 1022 53.31 -10.67 -13.25
C GLU A 1022 51.95 -11.36 -13.48
N ALA A 1023 50.92 -10.59 -13.83
CA ALA A 1023 49.62 -11.14 -14.19
C ALA A 1023 49.70 -12.08 -15.41
N LYS A 1024 50.44 -11.71 -16.46
CA LYS A 1024 50.67 -12.59 -17.62
C LYS A 1024 51.41 -13.88 -17.24
N ALA A 1025 52.38 -13.81 -16.31
CA ALA A 1025 53.09 -14.99 -15.84
C ALA A 1025 52.14 -15.98 -15.14
N VAL A 1026 51.21 -15.47 -14.32
CA VAL A 1026 50.13 -16.28 -13.72
C VAL A 1026 49.25 -16.92 -14.81
N ILE A 1027 48.83 -16.14 -15.82
CA ILE A 1027 48.03 -16.68 -16.94
C ILE A 1027 48.76 -17.82 -17.66
N THR A 1028 50.05 -17.64 -17.97
CA THR A 1028 50.87 -18.69 -18.60
C THR A 1028 50.96 -19.93 -17.73
N GLN A 1029 51.18 -19.76 -16.43
CA GLN A 1029 51.22 -20.87 -15.48
C GLN A 1029 49.90 -21.64 -15.44
N CYS A 1030 48.76 -20.96 -15.30
CA CYS A 1030 47.45 -21.58 -15.25
C CYS A 1030 47.06 -22.22 -16.60
N ASN A 1031 47.52 -21.66 -17.72
CA ASN A 1031 47.37 -22.28 -19.03
C ASN A 1031 48.18 -23.59 -19.17
N ASP A 1032 49.41 -23.62 -18.67
CA ASP A 1032 50.22 -24.83 -18.67
C ASP A 1032 49.67 -25.92 -17.73
N ALA A 1033 49.11 -25.52 -16.59
CA ALA A 1033 48.36 -26.41 -15.71
C ALA A 1033 47.11 -26.99 -16.42
N TRP A 1034 46.32 -26.15 -17.09
CA TRP A 1034 45.19 -26.59 -17.89
C TRP A 1034 45.59 -27.55 -19.02
N LYS A 1035 46.67 -27.29 -19.76
CA LYS A 1035 47.17 -28.21 -20.80
C LYS A 1035 47.49 -29.59 -20.22
N LYS A 1036 48.15 -29.64 -19.06
CA LYS A 1036 48.44 -30.90 -18.36
C LYS A 1036 47.15 -31.60 -17.94
N LEU A 1037 46.17 -30.87 -17.40
CA LEU A 1037 44.86 -31.40 -17.03
C LEU A 1037 44.13 -31.99 -18.25
N ALA A 1038 44.08 -31.25 -19.36
CA ALA A 1038 43.40 -31.65 -20.60
C ALA A 1038 44.05 -32.88 -21.25
N VAL A 1039 45.38 -32.97 -21.27
CA VAL A 1039 46.12 -34.09 -21.88
C VAL A 1039 46.07 -35.35 -21.03
N THR A 1040 46.34 -35.22 -19.74
CA THR A 1040 46.50 -36.40 -18.89
C THR A 1040 45.16 -37.05 -18.57
N LYS A 1041 44.06 -36.27 -18.56
CA LYS A 1041 42.78 -36.63 -17.94
C LYS A 1041 42.96 -37.20 -16.52
N ALA A 1042 44.14 -37.01 -15.93
CA ALA A 1042 44.65 -37.74 -14.79
C ALA A 1042 44.69 -36.79 -13.59
N VAL A 1043 43.51 -36.35 -13.20
CA VAL A 1043 43.27 -36.04 -11.79
C VAL A 1043 42.05 -36.87 -11.42
N PRO A 1044 42.21 -37.98 -10.66
CA PRO A 1044 41.10 -38.88 -10.31
C PRO A 1044 39.98 -38.23 -9.47
N TYR A 1045 40.02 -36.92 -9.23
CA TYR A 1045 39.31 -36.24 -8.14
C TYR A 1045 38.63 -34.91 -8.50
N THR A 1046 38.69 -34.40 -9.75
CA THR A 1046 38.14 -33.06 -10.02
C THR A 1046 36.64 -33.03 -10.27
N GLY A 1047 36.05 -34.13 -10.76
CA GLY A 1047 34.64 -34.15 -11.16
C GLY A 1047 34.33 -33.22 -12.35
N PHE A 1048 35.36 -32.81 -13.11
CA PHE A 1048 35.21 -31.93 -14.27
C PHE A 1048 34.80 -32.69 -15.52
N TRP A 1049 34.08 -32.01 -16.40
CA TRP A 1049 33.91 -32.43 -17.78
C TRP A 1049 35.07 -31.91 -18.61
N LEU A 1050 35.81 -32.80 -19.28
CA LEU A 1050 36.93 -32.50 -20.17
C LEU A 1050 36.65 -33.10 -21.56
N PRO A 1051 36.95 -32.40 -22.67
CA PRO A 1051 36.64 -32.85 -24.03
C PRO A 1051 37.43 -34.09 -24.51
#